data_AF-A0A6S7BX11-F1
#
_entry.id   AF-A0A6S7BX11-F1
#
_cell.length_a   1.000
_cell.length_b   1.000
_cell.length_c   1.000
_cell.angle_alpha   90.00
_cell.angle_beta   90.00
_cell.angle_gamma   90.00
#
_symmetry.space_group_name_H-M   'P 1'
#
loop_
_entity.id
_entity.type
_entity.pdbx_description
1 polymer ?
#
loop_
_entity_poly.entity_id
_entity_poly.type
_entity_poly.pdbx_seq_one_letter_code
_entity_poly.pdbx_strand_id
1 'polypeptide(L)'
;MPLALTVFGVAADGLAPTLCYALIRTVRGPGIYPEPNLPKDVAIDVVSRSVVPGTPLELITWDKIIPAAEEVGLQNGINEGRLTLPDDCPIAAGQTLGGASFGPLAVEEKNQRARISGVGLLYRNGIATEAPFKALKQALDQNLKPGTVSKALEMLVSKIGAVSGTGEIFGQHRPIGGIDFFYRAPATMHLDGPLFDVMPEKPDFRTKAAMLRLYVRRYAAPLDQRFSLQVTLGNYDEVLRAVLLDFDAGTLEIVVSAPTHVTDVSVGVFDEAGNLVDQLNAKFTQGFQFGLSALGAVDALPPPFPGAPKSPDLEARHRVRTTSFEGPAIANRSGGLDILRKTQANLAALVGPLSPTFENVWFERGAEGQLEVIRWIKKKIEQPGMARAYLVDPYLGSDSLKRVVARQGNETAELFIVVSPGDIDPDADTAAATANSNYLAKLTNTATEWAPKLAGQVSIVHVKRGNGSAQAFHDRYICVIDQKGAPKSYLLSNSLSRAAGDWPFTICELNQVMSWRVYAYILEMVEGHTPGLRPEVIWKSADAVGASAPSVTITSSPSNTEPAWAAPANAFLTDVWNVIIRNSDFKPQVGARINAFLCDWRKDIDTEKFADALFKVVKHRDAIVVFVSDHLRSRGMDELANMLDDRLLNHVLELLPKPGQPSGWFLPFDVRRSVLENLGKTIARKQNATNFVRAKLNPKVHEFVKLIETQRFEHRVAWDAHEVALFLSIIALNVAVLAEAPKSYRIGVAADYIHWLGRLMRSDMAAGMYVARDIVPSELLDGPMFAAQTIAKVRHVLGEDLNSPIDRVKDDPWIAPNFREMLLSSLL
;
A
#
# COMPACT_ATOMS: atom_id res chain seq x y z
N MET A 1 0.63 33.93 -6.78
CA MET A 1 1.13 32.54 -6.98
C MET A 1 0.66 32.12 -8.35
N PRO A 2 1.49 31.44 -9.16
CA PRO A 2 1.08 30.95 -10.47
C PRO A 2 -0.19 30.11 -10.43
N LEU A 3 -0.96 30.16 -11.52
CA LEU A 3 -2.11 29.28 -11.73
C LEU A 3 -1.70 28.08 -12.60
N ALA A 4 -2.17 26.89 -12.24
CA ALA A 4 -2.10 25.71 -13.10
C ALA A 4 -3.49 25.42 -13.64
N LEU A 5 -3.60 25.27 -14.97
CA LEU A 5 -4.79 24.79 -15.67
C LEU A 5 -4.56 23.33 -16.08
N THR A 6 -5.46 22.45 -15.67
CA THR A 6 -5.53 21.05 -16.09
C THR A 6 -6.86 20.82 -16.81
N VAL A 7 -6.80 20.36 -18.06
CA VAL A 7 -7.97 20.03 -18.88
C VAL A 7 -8.09 18.51 -19.03
N PHE A 8 -9.26 17.98 -18.72
CA PHE A 8 -9.58 16.56 -18.83
C PHE A 8 -10.51 16.33 -20.03
N GLY A 9 -10.12 15.41 -20.90
CA GLY A 9 -10.89 14.96 -22.04
C GLY A 9 -11.05 13.45 -22.05
N VAL A 10 -12.00 12.96 -22.83
CA VAL A 10 -12.23 11.52 -23.04
C VAL A 10 -12.04 11.20 -24.51
N ALA A 11 -11.33 10.12 -24.81
CA ALA A 11 -11.21 9.57 -26.15
C ALA A 11 -11.40 8.05 -26.15
N ALA A 12 -11.66 7.50 -27.32
CA ALA A 12 -11.71 6.08 -27.60
C ALA A 12 -11.49 5.87 -29.11
N ASP A 13 -11.41 4.62 -29.57
CA ASP A 13 -11.39 4.33 -31.00
C ASP A 13 -12.64 4.92 -31.67
N GLY A 14 -12.45 5.82 -32.64
CA GLY A 14 -13.53 6.53 -33.32
C GLY A 14 -14.10 7.75 -32.58
N LEU A 15 -13.66 8.02 -31.35
CA LEU A 15 -14.08 9.17 -30.55
C LEU A 15 -12.94 10.19 -30.41
N ALA A 16 -13.13 11.35 -31.05
CA ALA A 16 -12.21 12.48 -30.88
C ALA A 16 -12.17 12.95 -29.41
N PRO A 17 -11.03 13.48 -28.93
CA PRO A 17 -10.91 14.04 -27.59
C PRO A 17 -12.06 15.00 -27.28
N THR A 18 -12.89 14.64 -26.31
CA THR A 18 -14.07 15.42 -25.91
C THR A 18 -13.87 15.95 -24.51
N LEU A 19 -13.99 17.27 -24.33
CA LEU A 19 -13.84 17.93 -23.03
C LEU A 19 -14.83 17.36 -22.00
N CYS A 20 -14.31 17.02 -20.82
CA CYS A 20 -15.06 16.49 -19.71
C CYS A 20 -15.07 17.45 -18.51
N TYR A 21 -13.92 18.01 -18.15
CA TYR A 21 -13.76 18.82 -16.95
C TYR A 21 -12.51 19.70 -17.06
N ALA A 22 -12.51 20.88 -16.45
CA ALA A 22 -11.32 21.71 -16.32
C ALA A 22 -11.10 22.11 -14.85
N LEU A 23 -9.85 22.07 -14.44
CA LEU A 23 -9.40 22.38 -13.08
C LEU A 23 -8.34 23.47 -13.14
N ILE A 24 -8.54 24.52 -12.36
CA ILE A 24 -7.60 25.60 -12.15
C ILE A 24 -7.20 25.57 -10.68
N ARG A 25 -5.93 25.80 -10.38
CA ARG A 25 -5.45 25.88 -8.99
C ARG A 25 -4.25 26.79 -8.81
N THR A 26 -4.13 27.37 -7.61
CA THR A 26 -2.91 28.06 -7.20
C THR A 26 -1.79 27.06 -6.91
N VAL A 27 -0.61 27.29 -7.49
CA VAL A 27 0.56 26.41 -7.33
C VAL A 27 1.85 27.19 -7.06
N ARG A 28 2.83 26.55 -6.42
CA ARG A 28 4.24 26.96 -6.47
C ARG A 28 4.84 26.59 -7.83
N GLY A 29 4.48 27.36 -8.87
CA GLY A 29 4.95 27.16 -10.25
C GLY A 29 6.48 27.33 -10.41
N PRO A 30 7.00 27.37 -11.65
CA PRO A 30 8.44 27.32 -11.94
C PRO A 30 9.22 28.57 -11.51
N GLY A 31 8.57 29.57 -10.92
CA GLY A 31 9.23 30.77 -10.39
C GLY A 31 9.99 31.53 -11.49
N ILE A 32 11.26 31.83 -11.21
CA ILE A 32 12.16 32.53 -12.13
C ILE A 32 13.08 31.56 -12.90
N TYR A 33 12.89 30.24 -12.80
CA TYR A 33 13.77 29.28 -13.47
C TYR A 33 13.51 29.27 -14.99
N PRO A 34 14.56 29.18 -15.83
CA PRO A 34 14.37 29.15 -17.27
C PRO A 34 13.71 27.83 -17.71
N GLU A 35 13.14 27.84 -18.92
CA GLU A 35 12.63 26.63 -19.55
C GLU A 35 13.76 25.61 -19.79
N PRO A 36 13.49 24.30 -19.64
CA PRO A 36 14.52 23.29 -19.74
C PRO A 36 14.95 23.05 -21.20
N ASN A 37 16.22 22.71 -21.39
CA ASN A 37 16.73 22.34 -22.70
C ASN A 37 16.41 20.87 -23.03
N LEU A 38 15.42 20.67 -23.90
CA LEU A 38 14.98 19.35 -24.35
C LEU A 38 15.46 19.04 -25.79
N PRO A 39 15.57 17.76 -26.18
CA PRO A 39 15.83 17.40 -27.57
C PRO A 39 14.69 17.90 -28.49
N LYS A 40 15.03 18.37 -29.70
CA LYS A 40 14.09 19.00 -30.64
C LYS A 40 12.91 18.10 -31.04
N ASP A 41 13.13 16.78 -31.07
CA ASP A 41 12.14 15.79 -31.50
C ASP A 41 11.35 15.18 -30.34
N VAL A 42 11.62 15.61 -29.10
CA VAL A 42 10.73 15.28 -27.99
C VAL A 42 9.51 16.18 -28.16
N ALA A 43 8.55 15.70 -28.96
CA ALA A 43 7.16 16.08 -28.80
C ALA A 43 6.82 15.72 -27.36
N ILE A 44 6.89 16.70 -26.47
CA ILE A 44 6.33 16.55 -25.14
C ILE A 44 4.85 16.48 -25.43
N ASP A 45 4.34 15.27 -25.57
CA ASP A 45 2.92 15.03 -25.52
C ASP A 45 2.54 15.51 -24.12
N VAL A 46 2.14 16.79 -24.02
CA VAL A 46 1.60 17.40 -22.79
C VAL A 46 0.34 16.63 -22.36
N VAL A 47 -0.14 15.79 -23.26
CA VAL A 47 -1.25 14.88 -23.16
C VAL A 47 -0.84 13.57 -22.49
N SER A 48 -1.18 13.46 -21.21
CA SER A 48 -1.19 12.17 -20.53
C SER A 48 -2.44 11.40 -20.93
N ARG A 49 -2.29 10.14 -21.33
CA ARG A 49 -3.40 9.21 -21.59
C ARG A 49 -3.42 8.12 -20.53
N SER A 50 -4.60 7.76 -20.04
CA SER A 50 -4.74 6.66 -19.10
C SER A 50 -6.05 5.91 -19.33
N VAL A 51 -5.98 4.58 -19.32
CA VAL A 51 -7.15 3.73 -19.52
C VAL A 51 -8.14 3.91 -18.36
N VAL A 52 -9.43 4.02 -18.69
CA VAL A 52 -10.53 4.04 -17.73
C VAL A 52 -10.95 2.58 -17.46
N PRO A 53 -10.76 2.06 -16.23
CA PRO A 53 -10.90 0.63 -15.98
C PRO A 53 -12.30 0.08 -16.32
N GLY A 54 -12.34 -1.09 -16.97
CA GLY A 54 -13.59 -1.75 -17.34
C GLY A 54 -14.36 -1.07 -18.48
N THR A 55 -13.73 -0.15 -19.21
CA THR A 55 -14.31 0.54 -20.37
C THR A 55 -13.29 0.62 -21.52
N PRO A 56 -13.72 0.86 -22.78
CA PRO A 56 -12.80 1.12 -23.89
C PRO A 56 -12.30 2.58 -23.92
N LEU A 57 -12.60 3.38 -22.89
CA LEU A 57 -12.28 4.80 -22.87
C LEU A 57 -10.86 5.06 -22.34
N GLU A 58 -10.24 6.10 -22.87
CA GLU A 58 -9.04 6.73 -22.34
C GLU A 58 -9.38 8.11 -21.77
N LEU A 59 -8.90 8.37 -20.56
CA LEU A 59 -8.86 9.71 -20.01
C LEU A 59 -7.61 10.41 -20.54
N ILE A 60 -7.83 11.49 -21.26
CA ILE A 60 -6.84 12.42 -21.78
C ILE A 60 -6.69 13.57 -20.79
N THR A 61 -5.45 13.96 -20.47
CA THR A 61 -5.20 15.08 -19.56
C THR A 61 -4.08 15.96 -20.07
N TRP A 62 -4.33 17.27 -20.10
CA TRP A 62 -3.39 18.28 -20.57
C TRP A 62 -3.20 19.37 -19.51
N ASP A 63 -1.96 19.81 -19.30
CA ASP A 63 -1.63 20.85 -18.32
C ASP A 63 -0.85 22.03 -18.88
N LYS A 64 -1.14 23.18 -18.30
CA LYS A 64 -0.40 24.42 -18.52
C LYS A 64 -0.26 25.20 -17.22
N ILE A 65 0.97 25.64 -16.93
CA ILE A 65 1.17 26.72 -15.96
C ILE A 65 0.88 28.03 -16.69
N ILE A 66 -0.04 28.81 -16.15
CA ILE A 66 -0.48 30.07 -16.73
C ILE A 66 0.57 31.14 -16.41
N PRO A 67 1.10 31.87 -17.42
CA PRO A 67 2.02 32.96 -17.18
C PRO A 67 1.38 34.08 -16.37
N ALA A 68 2.19 34.77 -15.55
CA ALA A 68 1.71 35.86 -14.69
C ALA A 68 0.93 36.96 -15.44
N ALA A 69 1.28 37.22 -16.71
CA ALA A 69 0.59 38.19 -17.56
C ALA A 69 -0.85 37.76 -17.94
N GLU A 70 -1.15 36.46 -17.94
CA GLU A 70 -2.44 35.89 -18.32
C GLU A 70 -3.33 35.58 -17.10
N GLU A 71 -2.76 35.52 -15.89
CA GLU A 71 -3.49 35.15 -14.66
C GLU A 71 -4.69 36.06 -14.37
N VAL A 72 -4.51 37.38 -14.52
CA VAL A 72 -5.56 38.37 -14.25
C VAL A 72 -6.72 38.21 -15.24
N GLY A 73 -6.41 38.02 -16.53
CA GLY A 73 -7.41 37.79 -17.56
C GLY A 73 -8.19 36.49 -17.32
N LEU A 74 -7.50 35.42 -16.92
CA LEU A 74 -8.12 34.15 -16.57
C LEU A 74 -9.08 34.27 -15.37
N GLN A 75 -8.65 34.93 -14.29
CA GLN A 75 -9.48 35.13 -13.10
C GLN A 75 -10.70 36.02 -13.39
N ASN A 76 -10.52 37.11 -14.13
CA ASN A 76 -11.62 37.96 -14.56
C ASN A 76 -12.63 37.18 -15.41
N GLY A 77 -12.15 36.35 -16.34
CA GLY A 77 -12.99 35.46 -17.12
C GLY A 77 -13.84 34.53 -16.25
N ILE A 78 -13.25 33.87 -15.26
CA ILE A 78 -13.98 32.99 -14.33
C ILE A 78 -15.09 33.76 -13.60
N ASN A 79 -14.79 34.97 -13.12
CA ASN A 79 -15.76 35.83 -12.45
C ASN A 79 -16.89 36.29 -13.39
N GLU A 80 -16.60 36.45 -14.67
CA GLU A 80 -17.57 36.78 -15.73
C GLU A 80 -18.31 35.54 -16.28
N GLY A 81 -18.03 34.34 -15.76
CA GLY A 81 -18.64 33.10 -16.22
C GLY A 81 -18.10 32.58 -17.56
N ARG A 82 -16.87 32.94 -17.93
CA ARG A 82 -16.23 32.59 -19.21
C ARG A 82 -14.80 32.08 -19.04
N LEU A 83 -14.47 30.96 -19.66
CA LEU A 83 -13.10 30.46 -19.77
C LEU A 83 -12.77 30.15 -21.23
N THR A 84 -11.74 30.79 -21.79
CA THR A 84 -11.20 30.41 -23.10
C THR A 84 -10.02 29.48 -22.89
N LEU A 85 -10.11 28.27 -23.43
CA LEU A 85 -9.00 27.33 -23.38
C LEU A 85 -7.88 27.76 -24.34
N PRO A 86 -6.61 27.63 -23.96
CA PRO A 86 -5.48 28.00 -24.81
C PRO A 86 -5.48 27.27 -26.17
N ASP A 87 -4.95 27.93 -27.21
CA ASP A 87 -4.90 27.37 -28.58
C ASP A 87 -4.01 26.13 -28.69
N ASP A 88 -3.04 25.98 -27.78
CA ASP A 88 -2.18 24.80 -27.66
C ASP A 88 -2.82 23.63 -26.89
N CYS A 89 -4.10 23.75 -26.49
CA CYS A 89 -4.85 22.69 -25.82
C CYS A 89 -5.36 21.63 -26.83
N PRO A 90 -4.89 20.38 -26.81
CA PRO A 90 -5.23 19.37 -27.81
C PRO A 90 -6.60 18.70 -27.59
N ILE A 91 -7.31 19.05 -26.51
CA ILE A 91 -8.64 18.52 -26.21
C ILE A 91 -9.73 19.45 -26.78
N ALA A 92 -9.53 20.75 -26.67
CA ALA A 92 -10.53 21.77 -26.96
C ALA A 92 -9.87 23.14 -27.24
N ALA A 93 -8.90 23.17 -28.17
CA ALA A 93 -8.12 24.35 -28.54
C ALA A 93 -9.01 25.56 -28.84
N GLY A 94 -8.73 26.69 -28.19
CA GLY A 94 -9.43 27.96 -28.43
C GLY A 94 -10.92 27.95 -28.03
N GLN A 95 -11.45 26.86 -27.47
CA GLN A 95 -12.86 26.76 -27.12
C GLN A 95 -13.18 27.67 -25.93
N THR A 96 -14.14 28.57 -26.10
CA THR A 96 -14.71 29.36 -25.00
C THR A 96 -15.87 28.62 -24.33
N LEU A 97 -15.74 28.41 -23.04
CA LEU A 97 -16.73 27.79 -22.16
C LEU A 97 -17.48 28.89 -21.41
N GLY A 98 -18.77 29.01 -21.66
CA GLY A 98 -19.66 29.95 -20.98
C GLY A 98 -20.60 29.24 -20.00
N GLY A 99 -20.90 29.87 -18.87
CA GLY A 99 -21.83 29.36 -17.88
C GLY A 99 -22.10 30.34 -16.74
N ALA A 100 -22.75 29.86 -15.68
CA ALA A 100 -22.98 30.65 -14.47
C ALA A 100 -21.75 30.56 -13.56
N SER A 101 -21.18 31.70 -13.17
CA SER A 101 -20.12 31.76 -12.16
C SER A 101 -20.67 31.37 -10.78
N PHE A 102 -19.87 30.69 -9.97
CA PHE A 102 -20.21 30.38 -8.57
C PHE A 102 -19.00 30.57 -7.64
N GLY A 103 -19.27 30.65 -6.34
CA GLY A 103 -18.28 30.82 -5.28
C GLY A 103 -18.05 32.29 -4.89
N PRO A 104 -17.11 32.55 -3.97
CA PRO A 104 -16.23 31.56 -3.31
C PRO A 104 -16.97 30.67 -2.32
N LEU A 105 -16.71 29.36 -2.36
CA LEU A 105 -17.19 28.36 -1.41
C LEU A 105 -16.00 27.88 -0.58
N ALA A 106 -16.11 27.92 0.75
CA ALA A 106 -15.15 27.26 1.62
C ALA A 106 -15.30 25.74 1.50
N VAL A 107 -14.18 25.05 1.33
CA VAL A 107 -14.12 23.59 1.17
C VAL A 107 -13.54 22.99 2.43
N GLU A 108 -14.31 22.10 3.08
CA GLU A 108 -13.82 21.36 4.23
C GLU A 108 -12.81 20.29 3.79
N GLU A 109 -11.59 20.36 4.31
CA GLU A 109 -10.55 19.38 4.03
C GLU A 109 -10.31 18.44 5.21
N LYS A 110 -10.51 17.14 4.96
CA LYS A 110 -10.12 16.11 5.92
C LYS A 110 -8.62 15.90 5.79
N ASN A 111 -7.85 16.34 6.80
CA ASN A 111 -6.39 16.23 6.89
C ASN A 111 -5.55 17.17 6.00
N GLN A 112 -6.15 18.22 5.42
CA GLN A 112 -5.42 19.28 4.68
C GLN A 112 -4.49 18.74 3.57
N ARG A 113 -5.00 17.78 2.82
CA ARG A 113 -4.24 17.08 1.77
C ARG A 113 -4.44 17.67 0.39
N ALA A 114 -5.27 18.70 0.21
CA ALA A 114 -5.42 19.30 -1.10
C ALA A 114 -4.11 19.97 -1.49
N ARG A 115 -3.54 19.50 -2.60
CA ARG A 115 -2.31 20.03 -3.18
C ARG A 115 -2.64 21.31 -3.92
N ILE A 116 -2.73 22.38 -3.15
CA ILE A 116 -3.11 23.73 -3.56
C ILE A 116 -2.31 24.68 -2.68
N SER A 117 -1.44 25.46 -3.30
CA SER A 117 -0.51 26.34 -2.59
C SER A 117 -1.20 27.58 -2.03
N GLY A 118 -0.63 28.12 -0.96
CA GLY A 118 -1.20 29.18 -0.14
C GLY A 118 -1.52 28.70 1.29
N VAL A 119 -2.14 29.59 2.07
CA VAL A 119 -2.37 29.36 3.51
C VAL A 119 -3.84 29.47 3.89
N GLY A 120 -4.24 28.74 4.94
CA GLY A 120 -5.58 28.81 5.53
C GLY A 120 -6.64 28.04 4.73
N LEU A 121 -7.88 28.54 4.74
CA LEU A 121 -9.01 27.88 4.09
C LEU A 121 -8.78 27.61 2.61
N LEU A 122 -9.25 26.43 2.18
CA LEU A 122 -9.39 26.12 0.78
C LEU A 122 -10.70 26.70 0.24
N TYR A 123 -10.59 27.54 -0.78
CA TYR A 123 -11.73 28.07 -1.51
C TYR A 123 -11.90 27.39 -2.86
N ARG A 124 -13.16 27.35 -3.30
CA ARG A 124 -13.58 26.91 -4.62
C ARG A 124 -14.51 27.94 -5.24
N ASN A 125 -14.19 28.40 -6.43
CA ASN A 125 -15.07 29.11 -7.34
C ASN A 125 -15.03 28.43 -8.71
N GLY A 126 -15.80 28.91 -9.68
CA GLY A 126 -15.79 28.29 -11.00
C GLY A 126 -16.97 28.66 -11.86
N ILE A 127 -17.18 27.86 -12.91
CA ILE A 127 -18.23 28.05 -13.89
C ILE A 127 -19.05 26.76 -13.97
N ALA A 128 -20.34 26.88 -13.68
CA ALA A 128 -21.32 25.82 -13.89
C ALA A 128 -21.89 25.93 -15.31
N THR A 129 -21.67 24.88 -16.11
CA THR A 129 -22.18 24.80 -17.50
C THR A 129 -22.58 23.37 -17.82
N GLU A 130 -23.64 23.19 -18.59
CA GLU A 130 -24.08 21.86 -19.05
C GLU A 130 -23.47 21.47 -20.39
N ALA A 131 -22.85 22.42 -21.11
CA ALA A 131 -22.43 22.21 -22.48
C ALA A 131 -21.41 21.06 -22.64
N PRO A 132 -20.31 20.99 -21.86
CA PRO A 132 -19.36 19.89 -21.99
C PRO A 132 -19.95 18.55 -21.54
N PHE A 133 -20.82 18.54 -20.51
CA PHE A 133 -21.49 17.32 -20.08
C PHE A 133 -22.43 16.77 -21.16
N LYS A 134 -23.25 17.63 -21.79
CA LYS A 134 -24.14 17.23 -22.89
C LYS A 134 -23.35 16.69 -24.08
N ALA A 135 -22.27 17.37 -24.47
CA ALA A 135 -21.39 16.93 -25.54
C ALA A 135 -20.74 15.58 -25.22
N LEU A 136 -20.20 15.41 -24.02
CA LEU A 136 -19.61 14.16 -23.58
C LEU A 136 -20.65 13.03 -23.54
N LYS A 137 -21.81 13.25 -22.95
CA LYS A 137 -22.88 12.25 -22.88
C LYS A 137 -23.31 11.81 -24.28
N GLN A 138 -23.53 12.76 -25.18
CA GLN A 138 -23.87 12.46 -26.58
C GLN A 138 -22.79 11.61 -27.25
N ALA A 139 -21.52 11.98 -27.05
CA ALA A 139 -20.39 11.25 -27.59
C ALA A 139 -20.30 9.82 -27.03
N LEU A 140 -20.54 9.63 -25.73
CA LEU A 140 -20.55 8.31 -25.09
C LEU A 140 -21.75 7.46 -25.53
N ASP A 141 -22.94 8.05 -25.64
CA ASP A 141 -24.16 7.36 -26.12
C ASP A 141 -23.98 6.84 -27.56
N GLN A 142 -23.19 7.53 -28.39
CA GLN A 142 -22.91 7.13 -29.78
C GLN A 142 -21.82 6.04 -29.89
N ASN A 143 -20.86 6.01 -28.97
CA ASN A 143 -19.66 5.16 -29.08
C ASN A 143 -19.64 3.97 -28.12
N LEU A 144 -20.50 3.94 -27.10
CA LEU A 144 -20.58 2.84 -26.14
C LEU A 144 -21.86 2.01 -26.30
N LYS A 145 -21.83 0.78 -25.78
CA LYS A 145 -23.00 -0.10 -25.77
C LYS A 145 -24.12 0.52 -24.92
N PRO A 146 -25.40 0.42 -25.33
CA PRO A 146 -26.53 0.86 -24.53
C PRO A 146 -26.48 0.32 -23.09
N GLY A 147 -26.76 1.17 -22.11
CA GLY A 147 -26.72 0.81 -20.67
C GLY A 147 -25.34 0.86 -20.02
N THR A 148 -24.25 1.09 -20.76
CA THR A 148 -22.88 1.15 -20.18
C THR A 148 -22.40 2.55 -19.82
N VAL A 149 -23.09 3.59 -20.29
CA VAL A 149 -22.69 5.01 -20.12
C VAL A 149 -22.66 5.43 -18.66
N SER A 150 -23.63 5.02 -17.83
CA SER A 150 -23.65 5.37 -16.40
C SER A 150 -22.40 4.85 -15.68
N LYS A 151 -22.07 3.57 -15.90
CA LYS A 151 -20.86 2.95 -15.34
C LYS A 151 -19.60 3.64 -15.85
N ALA A 152 -19.55 4.00 -17.14
CA ALA A 152 -18.42 4.71 -17.71
C ALA A 152 -18.22 6.09 -17.07
N LEU A 153 -19.30 6.85 -16.84
CA LEU A 153 -19.27 8.15 -16.16
C LEU A 153 -18.80 8.02 -14.70
N GLU A 154 -19.28 7.02 -13.96
CA GLU A 154 -18.81 6.74 -12.60
C GLU A 154 -17.30 6.44 -12.56
N MET A 155 -16.82 5.60 -13.49
CA MET A 155 -15.39 5.27 -13.60
C MET A 155 -14.56 6.50 -14.00
N LEU A 156 -15.09 7.38 -14.86
CA LEU A 156 -14.47 8.65 -15.22
C LEU A 156 -14.38 9.61 -14.02
N VAL A 157 -15.46 9.77 -13.25
CA VAL A 157 -15.46 10.58 -12.01
C VAL A 157 -14.38 10.11 -11.06
N SER A 158 -14.34 8.80 -10.79
CA SER A 158 -13.33 8.19 -9.92
C SER A 158 -11.91 8.44 -10.44
N LYS A 159 -11.68 8.23 -11.76
CA LYS A 159 -10.37 8.43 -12.38
C LYS A 159 -9.92 9.89 -12.36
N ILE A 160 -10.80 10.85 -12.65
CA ILE A 160 -10.51 12.28 -12.56
C ILE A 160 -10.18 12.66 -11.12
N GLY A 161 -10.89 12.10 -10.13
CA GLY A 161 -10.58 12.27 -8.71
C GLY A 161 -9.14 11.90 -8.37
N ALA A 162 -8.70 10.71 -8.79
CA ALA A 162 -7.34 10.23 -8.57
C ALA A 162 -6.28 11.07 -9.32
N VAL A 163 -6.53 11.42 -10.59
CA VAL A 163 -5.56 12.13 -11.43
C VAL A 163 -5.44 13.61 -11.07
N SER A 164 -6.54 14.24 -10.66
CA SER A 164 -6.55 15.65 -10.26
C SER A 164 -5.91 15.89 -8.88
N GLY A 165 -5.78 14.86 -8.04
CA GLY A 165 -5.36 15.02 -6.64
C GLY A 165 -6.43 15.67 -5.75
N THR A 166 -7.67 15.81 -6.24
CA THR A 166 -8.80 16.36 -5.47
C THR A 166 -9.86 15.29 -5.16
N GLY A 167 -9.50 14.00 -5.27
CA GLY A 167 -10.40 12.87 -5.03
C GLY A 167 -11.00 12.87 -3.62
N GLU A 168 -10.18 13.16 -2.61
CA GLU A 168 -10.61 13.21 -1.20
C GLU A 168 -11.61 14.36 -0.92
N ILE A 169 -11.63 15.40 -1.76
CA ILE A 169 -12.50 16.58 -1.60
C ILE A 169 -13.93 16.27 -2.05
N PHE A 170 -14.07 15.65 -3.22
CA PHE A 170 -15.38 15.45 -3.85
C PHE A 170 -15.98 14.05 -3.65
N GLY A 171 -15.14 13.04 -3.37
CA GLY A 171 -15.58 11.66 -3.36
C GLY A 171 -16.32 11.29 -4.65
N GLN A 172 -17.52 10.71 -4.50
CA GLN A 172 -18.39 10.30 -5.60
C GLN A 172 -19.20 11.45 -6.24
N HIS A 173 -19.19 12.65 -5.64
CA HIS A 173 -20.05 13.78 -6.05
C HIS A 173 -19.36 14.79 -6.97
N ARG A 174 -18.26 14.40 -7.64
CA ARG A 174 -17.58 15.32 -8.55
C ARG A 174 -18.47 15.67 -9.74
N PRO A 175 -18.65 16.97 -10.05
CA PRO A 175 -19.37 17.36 -11.25
C PRO A 175 -18.54 17.04 -12.51
N ILE A 176 -19.21 16.48 -13.52
CA ILE A 176 -18.69 16.44 -14.89
C ILE A 176 -19.27 17.63 -15.64
N GLY A 177 -18.47 18.24 -16.52
CA GLY A 177 -18.87 19.34 -17.38
C GLY A 177 -18.70 20.73 -16.77
N GLY A 178 -18.07 20.83 -15.61
CA GLY A 178 -17.78 22.10 -14.94
C GLY A 178 -16.33 22.57 -15.07
N ILE A 179 -16.11 23.80 -14.63
CA ILE A 179 -14.79 24.38 -14.42
C ILE A 179 -14.69 24.71 -12.95
N ASP A 180 -13.69 24.16 -12.27
CA ASP A 180 -13.40 24.49 -10.88
C ASP A 180 -12.08 25.25 -10.79
N PHE A 181 -12.07 26.34 -10.05
CA PHE A 181 -10.87 27.02 -9.62
C PHE A 181 -10.75 26.88 -8.10
N PHE A 182 -9.66 26.26 -7.66
CA PHE A 182 -9.34 26.17 -6.25
C PHE A 182 -8.17 27.04 -5.87
N TYR A 183 -8.27 27.70 -4.73
CA TYR A 183 -7.20 28.56 -4.24
C TYR A 183 -7.23 28.68 -2.73
N ARG A 184 -6.09 29.07 -2.18
CA ARG A 184 -5.96 29.55 -0.80
C ARG A 184 -5.55 31.02 -0.82
N ALA A 185 -5.60 31.65 0.35
CA ALA A 185 -5.02 32.98 0.49
C ALA A 185 -3.53 32.95 0.10
N PRO A 186 -2.99 34.04 -0.49
CA PRO A 186 -1.58 34.12 -0.84
C PRO A 186 -0.70 33.81 0.37
N ALA A 187 0.26 32.90 0.20
CA ALA A 187 1.20 32.60 1.26
C ALA A 187 2.07 33.83 1.60
N THR A 188 2.22 34.10 2.90
CA THR A 188 3.31 34.93 3.42
C THR A 188 4.54 34.05 3.60
N MET A 189 5.69 34.48 3.06
CA MET A 189 7.04 33.87 3.19
C MET A 189 7.11 32.36 3.52
N HIS A 190 7.34 31.52 2.51
CA HIS A 190 7.61 30.07 2.62
C HIS A 190 6.48 29.17 3.16
N LEU A 191 5.35 29.69 3.63
CA LEU A 191 4.31 28.89 4.28
C LEU A 191 3.26 28.35 3.29
N ASP A 192 2.95 27.06 3.34
CA ASP A 192 1.81 26.44 2.65
C ASP A 192 1.06 25.57 3.66
N GLY A 193 -0.27 25.51 3.54
CA GLY A 193 -1.12 24.69 4.41
C GLY A 193 -1.83 25.48 5.52
N PRO A 194 -2.06 24.88 6.70
CA PRO A 194 -2.82 25.55 7.74
C PRO A 194 -2.07 26.71 8.40
N LEU A 195 -2.83 27.60 9.02
CA LEU A 195 -2.30 28.64 9.91
C LEU A 195 -1.86 28.06 11.27
N PHE A 196 -2.53 26.99 11.70
CA PHE A 196 -2.30 26.35 13.01
C PHE A 196 -2.15 24.83 12.87
N ASP A 197 -1.34 24.21 13.71
CA ASP A 197 -1.28 22.75 13.84
C ASP A 197 -1.89 22.32 15.19
N VAL A 198 -2.44 21.11 15.24
CA VAL A 198 -2.98 20.51 16.46
C VAL A 198 -2.21 19.26 16.80
N MET A 199 -1.37 19.36 17.82
CA MET A 199 -0.55 18.26 18.30
C MET A 199 -1.12 17.67 19.60
N PRO A 200 -1.46 16.38 19.66
CA PRO A 200 -1.79 15.75 20.92
C PRO A 200 -0.56 15.66 21.83
N GLU A 201 -0.76 15.77 23.14
CA GLU A 201 0.23 15.31 24.11
C GLU A 201 0.51 13.84 23.82
N LYS A 202 1.75 13.55 23.38
CA LYS A 202 2.13 12.22 22.90
C LYS A 202 1.67 11.17 23.92
N PRO A 203 0.71 10.30 23.58
CA PRO A 203 0.33 9.24 24.50
C PRO A 203 1.54 8.31 24.63
N ASP A 204 2.00 8.09 25.86
CA ASP A 204 2.98 7.04 26.10
C ASP A 204 2.26 5.70 25.89
N PHE A 205 2.53 5.09 24.72
CA PHE A 205 1.95 3.80 24.32
C PHE A 205 2.19 2.70 25.35
N ARG A 206 3.19 2.82 26.22
CA ARG A 206 3.45 1.88 27.31
C ARG A 206 2.57 2.14 28.54
N THR A 207 2.26 3.40 28.84
CA THR A 207 1.50 3.77 30.05
C THR A 207 0.00 3.65 29.87
N LYS A 208 -0.51 3.66 28.63
CA LYS A 208 -1.95 3.71 28.31
C LYS A 208 -2.66 4.92 28.94
N ALA A 209 -1.91 5.97 29.30
CA ALA A 209 -2.49 7.18 29.87
C ALA A 209 -3.48 7.83 28.89
N ALA A 210 -4.53 8.44 29.44
CA ALA A 210 -5.49 9.15 28.62
C ALA A 210 -4.82 10.38 27.97
N MET A 211 -5.15 10.63 26.70
CA MET A 211 -4.72 11.83 25.98
C MET A 211 -5.69 12.95 26.36
N LEU A 212 -5.30 13.75 27.35
CA LEU A 212 -6.15 14.79 27.93
C LEU A 212 -5.81 16.18 27.40
N ARG A 213 -4.62 16.38 26.86
CA ARG A 213 -4.13 17.69 26.41
C ARG A 213 -3.81 17.70 24.94
N LEU A 214 -4.14 18.80 24.31
CA LEU A 214 -3.83 19.13 22.93
C LEU A 214 -3.13 20.48 22.90
N TYR A 215 -2.12 20.59 22.07
CA TYR A 215 -1.36 21.78 21.82
C TYR A 215 -1.82 22.33 20.46
N VAL A 216 -2.40 23.53 20.46
CA VAL A 216 -2.68 24.26 19.22
C VAL A 216 -1.51 25.21 19.00
N ARG A 217 -0.73 24.96 17.96
CA ARG A 217 0.53 25.65 17.67
C ARG A 217 0.36 26.56 16.46
N ARG A 218 0.89 27.77 16.54
CA ARG A 218 1.03 28.64 15.37
C ARG A 218 2.08 28.00 14.46
N TYR A 219 1.74 27.84 13.19
CA TYR A 219 2.61 27.15 12.26
C TYR A 219 3.91 27.94 11.94
N ALA A 220 3.90 29.30 12.03
CA ALA A 220 5.12 30.10 11.92
C ALA A 220 5.03 31.55 12.47
N ALA A 221 6.20 32.13 12.77
CA ALA A 221 6.38 33.49 13.29
C ALA A 221 6.04 34.66 12.33
N PRO A 222 6.12 34.56 10.99
CA PRO A 222 5.70 35.66 10.11
C PRO A 222 4.18 35.91 10.07
N LEU A 223 3.39 34.97 10.57
CA LEU A 223 1.94 35.10 10.69
C LEU A 223 1.53 35.77 12.00
N ASP A 224 2.40 36.59 12.61
CA ASP A 224 2.25 37.10 13.97
C ASP A 224 1.17 38.19 14.12
N GLN A 225 -0.06 37.82 13.80
CA GLN A 225 -1.27 38.59 14.02
C GLN A 225 -2.15 37.87 15.05
N ARG A 226 -3.13 38.60 15.59
CA ARG A 226 -4.12 38.05 16.51
C ARG A 226 -5.14 37.21 15.74
N PHE A 227 -5.52 36.08 16.33
CA PHE A 227 -6.61 35.23 15.85
C PHE A 227 -7.52 34.84 17.01
N SER A 228 -8.78 34.53 16.72
CA SER A 228 -9.67 33.85 17.67
C SER A 228 -9.91 32.42 17.20
N LEU A 229 -9.77 31.46 18.11
CA LEU A 229 -9.83 30.02 17.83
C LEU A 229 -11.05 29.40 18.51
N GLN A 230 -11.97 28.83 17.74
CA GLN A 230 -13.02 27.96 18.26
C GLN A 230 -12.51 26.52 18.30
N VAL A 231 -12.11 26.03 19.47
CA VAL A 231 -11.59 24.68 19.67
C VAL A 231 -12.68 23.78 20.26
N THR A 232 -13.03 22.72 19.55
CA THR A 232 -13.93 21.66 19.99
C THR A 232 -13.15 20.36 20.13
N LEU A 233 -13.09 19.84 21.35
CA LEU A 233 -12.52 18.54 21.68
C LEU A 233 -13.66 17.52 21.79
N GLY A 234 -13.54 16.41 21.09
CA GLY A 234 -14.53 15.35 21.08
C GLY A 234 -13.95 13.97 21.37
N ASN A 235 -14.87 13.06 21.67
CA ASN A 235 -14.63 11.64 21.76
C ASN A 235 -15.70 10.89 20.99
N TYR A 236 -15.46 10.67 19.69
CA TYR A 236 -16.28 9.87 18.78
C TYR A 236 -17.68 10.47 18.54
N ASP A 237 -18.55 10.37 19.54
CA ASP A 237 -19.95 10.78 19.56
C ASP A 237 -20.26 11.86 20.59
N GLU A 238 -19.29 12.20 21.45
CA GLU A 238 -19.45 13.20 22.51
C GLU A 238 -18.53 14.40 22.31
N VAL A 239 -19.07 15.61 22.52
CA VAL A 239 -18.25 16.83 22.65
C VAL A 239 -17.79 16.95 24.10
N LEU A 240 -16.49 16.78 24.34
CA LEU A 240 -15.89 16.86 25.68
C LEU A 240 -15.70 18.31 26.14
N ARG A 241 -15.36 19.20 25.21
CA ARG A 241 -15.12 20.63 25.49
C ARG A 241 -15.31 21.43 24.20
N ALA A 242 -15.98 22.57 24.27
CA ALA A 242 -15.98 23.58 23.21
C ALA A 242 -15.63 24.93 23.83
N VAL A 243 -14.61 25.60 23.30
CA VAL A 243 -14.09 26.85 23.87
C VAL A 243 -13.65 27.81 22.76
N LEU A 244 -13.90 29.10 22.96
CA LEU A 244 -13.33 30.17 22.14
C LEU A 244 -12.10 30.72 22.87
N LEU A 245 -10.96 30.76 22.18
CA LEU A 245 -9.66 31.15 22.73
C LEU A 245 -9.07 32.27 21.87
N ASP A 246 -8.63 33.36 22.49
CA ASP A 246 -7.84 34.36 21.79
C ASP A 246 -6.38 33.91 21.71
N PHE A 247 -5.81 34.05 20.52
CA PHE A 247 -4.44 33.67 20.19
C PHE A 247 -3.71 34.94 19.73
N ASP A 248 -3.13 35.65 20.70
CA ASP A 248 -2.47 36.94 20.49
C ASP A 248 -1.20 36.83 19.63
N ALA A 249 -0.83 37.94 19.00
CA ALA A 249 0.51 38.12 18.44
C ALA A 249 1.58 37.88 19.53
N GLY A 250 2.71 37.29 19.17
CA GLY A 250 3.78 36.78 20.02
C GLY A 250 3.53 35.37 20.58
N THR A 251 2.29 34.88 20.57
CA THR A 251 1.97 33.54 21.10
C THR A 251 2.34 32.47 20.07
N LEU A 252 3.07 31.43 20.50
CA LEU A 252 3.45 30.31 19.64
C LEU A 252 2.57 29.07 19.84
N GLU A 253 2.04 28.87 21.04
CA GLU A 253 1.29 27.67 21.40
C GLU A 253 0.27 27.98 22.50
N ILE A 254 -0.90 27.33 22.42
CA ILE A 254 -1.86 27.25 23.51
C ILE A 254 -2.19 25.80 23.84
N VAL A 255 -2.46 25.51 25.12
CA VAL A 255 -2.82 24.18 25.60
C VAL A 255 -4.32 24.11 25.89
N VAL A 256 -5.00 23.16 25.28
CA VAL A 256 -6.41 22.87 25.54
C VAL A 256 -6.51 21.50 26.19
N SER A 257 -7.13 21.46 27.37
CA SER A 257 -7.33 20.22 28.13
C SER A 257 -8.79 19.77 28.10
N ALA A 258 -9.02 18.46 28.06
CA ALA A 258 -10.31 17.81 28.21
C ALA A 258 -10.36 16.98 29.51
N PRO A 259 -11.56 16.75 30.07
CA PRO A 259 -11.74 15.96 31.29
C PRO A 259 -11.47 14.46 31.07
N THR A 260 -11.56 13.99 29.82
CA THR A 260 -11.42 12.58 29.43
C THR A 260 -10.62 12.46 28.13
N HIS A 261 -10.34 11.22 27.71
CA HIS A 261 -9.54 10.92 26.54
C HIS A 261 -10.14 11.52 25.25
N VAL A 262 -9.38 12.37 24.57
CA VAL A 262 -9.78 13.00 23.31
C VAL A 262 -9.55 12.05 22.14
N THR A 263 -10.50 11.93 21.21
CA THR A 263 -10.31 11.14 19.98
C THR A 263 -10.46 11.96 18.71
N ASP A 264 -11.04 13.16 18.81
CA ASP A 264 -11.18 14.09 17.72
C ASP A 264 -11.07 15.54 18.20
N VAL A 265 -10.65 16.41 17.29
CA VAL A 265 -10.53 17.85 17.52
C VAL A 265 -10.94 18.60 16.26
N SER A 266 -11.72 19.65 16.44
CA SER A 266 -12.07 20.64 15.43
C SER A 266 -11.61 22.01 15.89
N VAL A 267 -10.92 22.76 15.04
CA VAL A 267 -10.48 24.14 15.30
C VAL A 267 -10.97 25.03 14.16
N GLY A 268 -11.82 26.00 14.46
CA GLY A 268 -12.13 27.12 13.56
C GLY A 268 -11.27 28.32 13.90
N VAL A 269 -10.63 28.93 12.90
CA VAL A 269 -9.70 30.05 13.07
C VAL A 269 -10.31 31.30 12.45
N PHE A 270 -10.43 32.36 13.24
CA PHE A 270 -11.03 33.63 12.84
C PHE A 270 -10.01 34.77 12.91
N ASP A 271 -10.00 35.63 11.90
CA ASP A 271 -9.20 36.86 11.90
C ASP A 271 -9.80 37.94 12.81
N GLU A 272 -9.13 39.08 12.95
CA GLU A 272 -9.61 40.22 13.75
C GLU A 272 -10.95 40.81 13.27
N ALA A 273 -11.30 40.59 12.00
CA ALA A 273 -12.57 41.00 11.42
C ALA A 273 -13.70 39.98 11.66
N GLY A 274 -13.39 38.83 12.30
CA GLY A 274 -14.33 37.76 12.58
C GLY A 274 -14.61 36.83 11.39
N ASN A 275 -13.82 36.92 10.31
CA ASN A 275 -13.95 36.02 9.17
C ASN A 275 -13.23 34.70 9.48
N LEU A 276 -13.83 33.58 9.10
CA LEU A 276 -13.16 32.29 9.14
C LEU A 276 -12.03 32.28 8.09
N VAL A 277 -10.80 32.11 8.55
CA VAL A 277 -9.58 32.14 7.72
C VAL A 277 -8.86 30.81 7.68
N ASP A 278 -9.15 29.90 8.61
CA ASP A 278 -8.69 28.51 8.57
C ASP A 278 -9.62 27.57 9.36
N GLN A 279 -9.56 26.28 9.05
CA GLN A 279 -10.27 25.24 9.77
C GLN A 279 -9.47 23.93 9.78
N LEU A 280 -9.35 23.33 10.96
CA LEU A 280 -8.62 22.08 11.18
C LEU A 280 -9.52 21.03 11.81
N ASN A 281 -9.56 19.84 11.23
CA ASN A 281 -10.22 18.68 11.80
C ASN A 281 -9.22 17.53 11.89
N ALA A 282 -8.93 17.04 13.09
CA ALA A 282 -8.05 15.91 13.30
C ALA A 282 -8.76 14.80 14.09
N LYS A 283 -8.49 13.54 13.70
CA LYS A 283 -8.94 12.35 14.42
C LYS A 283 -7.72 11.55 14.84
N PHE A 284 -7.69 11.12 16.08
CA PHE A 284 -6.54 10.43 16.67
C PHE A 284 -6.78 8.92 16.71
N THR A 285 -5.87 8.17 16.09
CA THR A 285 -5.96 6.70 16.08
C THR A 285 -5.78 6.12 17.47
N GLN A 286 -6.73 5.28 17.86
CA GLN A 286 -6.85 4.78 19.22
C GLN A 286 -6.21 3.41 19.45
N GLY A 287 -6.01 2.64 18.38
CA GLY A 287 -5.47 1.30 18.43
C GLY A 287 -5.58 0.62 17.06
N PHE A 288 -4.85 -0.48 16.90
CA PHE A 288 -4.88 -1.32 15.70
C PHE A 288 -5.00 -2.78 16.14
N GLN A 289 -5.73 -3.59 15.39
CA GLN A 289 -5.78 -5.05 15.56
C GLN A 289 -5.28 -5.69 14.27
N PHE A 290 -4.32 -6.60 14.38
CA PHE A 290 -3.85 -7.38 13.25
C PHE A 290 -3.53 -8.82 13.68
N GLY A 291 -3.85 -9.77 12.81
CA GLY A 291 -3.46 -11.16 12.97
C GLY A 291 -2.17 -11.42 12.19
N LEU A 292 -1.25 -12.19 12.77
CA LEU A 292 -0.08 -12.69 12.06
C LEU A 292 -0.26 -14.19 11.83
N SER A 293 0.00 -14.62 10.59
CA SER A 293 0.15 -16.02 10.26
C SER A 293 1.54 -16.22 9.67
N ALA A 294 2.33 -17.10 10.27
CA ALA A 294 3.58 -17.55 9.68
C ALA A 294 3.29 -18.78 8.83
N LEU A 295 3.60 -18.71 7.54
CA LEU A 295 3.55 -19.87 6.64
C LEU A 295 4.71 -20.81 6.99
N GLY A 296 4.38 -22.00 7.48
CA GLY A 296 5.30 -23.09 7.75
C GLY A 296 5.45 -24.04 6.56
N ALA A 297 5.82 -25.29 6.83
CA ALA A 297 6.00 -26.33 5.83
C ALA A 297 4.72 -26.55 4.99
N VAL A 298 4.89 -27.01 3.76
CA VAL A 298 3.78 -27.39 2.88
C VAL A 298 3.74 -28.91 2.77
N ASP A 299 2.62 -29.51 3.19
CA ASP A 299 2.41 -30.94 3.00
C ASP A 299 1.76 -31.21 1.64
N ALA A 300 2.37 -32.13 0.87
CA ALA A 300 1.73 -32.69 -0.31
C ALA A 300 0.74 -33.78 0.10
N LEU A 301 -0.53 -33.57 -0.19
CA LEU A 301 -1.63 -34.47 0.12
C LEU A 301 -2.24 -35.02 -1.19
N PRO A 302 -2.74 -36.27 -1.19
CA PRO A 302 -3.44 -36.80 -2.36
C PRO A 302 -4.73 -36.01 -2.63
N PRO A 303 -5.35 -36.17 -3.82
CA PRO A 303 -6.65 -35.58 -4.12
C PRO A 303 -7.68 -35.85 -3.00
N PRO A 304 -8.61 -34.92 -2.70
CA PRO A 304 -9.57 -35.09 -1.60
C PRO A 304 -10.45 -36.34 -1.72
N PHE A 305 -10.81 -36.73 -2.94
CA PHE A 305 -11.55 -37.96 -3.24
C PHE A 305 -11.26 -38.43 -4.68
N PRO A 306 -11.52 -39.70 -5.02
CA PRO A 306 -11.31 -40.22 -6.38
C PRO A 306 -12.10 -39.40 -7.42
N GLY A 307 -11.43 -38.96 -8.49
CA GLY A 307 -12.06 -38.16 -9.54
C GLY A 307 -12.31 -36.68 -9.19
N ALA A 308 -11.78 -36.18 -8.06
CA ALA A 308 -11.87 -34.77 -7.71
C ALA A 308 -11.18 -33.88 -8.77
N PRO A 309 -11.78 -32.72 -9.13
CA PRO A 309 -11.09 -31.68 -9.88
C PRO A 309 -9.80 -31.24 -9.17
N LYS A 310 -8.76 -30.94 -9.97
CA LYS A 310 -7.45 -30.50 -9.45
C LYS A 310 -7.63 -29.27 -8.55
N SER A 311 -7.21 -29.39 -7.30
CA SER A 311 -7.42 -28.35 -6.27
C SER A 311 -6.11 -28.07 -5.54
N PRO A 312 -5.23 -27.23 -6.11
CA PRO A 312 -3.89 -27.00 -5.58
C PRO A 312 -3.87 -26.56 -4.10
N ASP A 313 -4.86 -25.79 -3.67
CA ASP A 313 -5.00 -25.29 -2.30
C ASP A 313 -5.34 -26.38 -1.26
N LEU A 314 -5.96 -27.47 -1.69
CA LEU A 314 -6.31 -28.62 -0.85
C LEU A 314 -5.28 -29.75 -0.95
N GLU A 315 -4.56 -29.83 -2.07
CA GLU A 315 -3.48 -30.81 -2.31
C GLU A 315 -2.13 -30.32 -1.77
N ALA A 316 -1.87 -29.01 -1.76
CA ALA A 316 -0.70 -28.38 -1.16
C ALA A 316 -1.11 -27.62 0.12
N ARG A 317 -1.10 -28.34 1.25
CA ARG A 317 -1.54 -27.76 2.52
C ARG A 317 -0.41 -27.00 3.20
N HIS A 318 -0.54 -25.68 3.29
CA HIS A 318 0.30 -24.86 4.15
C HIS A 318 0.01 -25.13 5.62
N ARG A 319 1.04 -25.47 6.40
CA ARG A 319 0.99 -25.41 7.86
C ARG A 319 1.12 -23.96 8.30
N VAL A 320 0.24 -23.50 9.19
CA VAL A 320 0.21 -22.11 9.65
C VAL A 320 0.20 -22.07 11.17
N ARG A 321 0.99 -21.15 11.73
CA ARG A 321 0.89 -20.78 13.14
C ARG A 321 0.17 -19.47 13.24
N THR A 322 -0.98 -19.48 13.89
CA THR A 322 -1.83 -18.30 14.00
C THR A 322 -1.63 -17.62 15.35
N THR A 323 -1.37 -16.32 15.33
CA THR A 323 -1.39 -15.49 16.54
C THR A 323 -2.25 -14.25 16.30
N SER A 324 -3.08 -13.92 17.29
CA SER A 324 -3.81 -12.66 17.32
C SER A 324 -3.14 -11.72 18.31
N PHE A 325 -2.79 -10.52 17.84
CA PHE A 325 -2.43 -9.41 18.70
C PHE A 325 -3.62 -8.47 18.78
N GLU A 326 -4.12 -8.26 19.98
CA GLU A 326 -4.98 -7.14 20.26
C GLU A 326 -4.05 -6.00 20.72
N GLY A 327 -4.05 -4.88 19.98
CA GLY A 327 -3.40 -3.66 20.44
C GLY A 327 -3.98 -3.19 21.78
N PRO A 328 -3.48 -2.09 22.37
CA PRO A 328 -4.09 -1.55 23.59
C PRO A 328 -5.59 -1.36 23.37
N ALA A 329 -6.38 -2.25 23.99
CA ALA A 329 -7.81 -2.30 23.77
C ALA A 329 -8.47 -1.01 24.30
N ILE A 330 -9.58 -0.64 23.67
CA ILE A 330 -10.56 0.36 24.17
C ILE A 330 -10.86 0.15 25.66
N ALA A 331 -10.72 -1.09 26.16
CA ALA A 331 -10.95 -1.52 27.53
C ALA A 331 -10.02 -0.94 28.62
N ASN A 332 -8.97 -0.18 28.28
CA ASN A 332 -8.09 0.47 29.27
C ASN A 332 -8.32 1.99 29.41
N ARG A 333 -9.42 2.53 28.87
CA ARG A 333 -9.76 3.96 29.00
C ARG A 333 -10.48 4.25 30.31
N SER A 334 -10.24 5.44 30.86
CA SER A 334 -10.93 5.97 32.05
C SER A 334 -12.03 6.96 31.62
N GLY A 335 -13.29 6.50 31.59
CA GLY A 335 -14.47 7.31 31.28
C GLY A 335 -15.79 6.57 31.56
N GLY A 336 -16.87 7.29 31.88
CA GLY A 336 -18.17 6.71 32.22
C GLY A 336 -18.82 5.90 31.09
N LEU A 337 -18.72 6.36 29.84
CA LEU A 337 -19.22 5.64 28.66
C LEU A 337 -18.35 4.43 28.27
N ASP A 338 -17.09 4.37 28.70
CA ASP A 338 -16.23 3.22 28.43
C ASP A 338 -16.65 1.99 29.24
N ILE A 339 -17.25 2.19 30.43
CA ILE A 339 -17.91 1.10 31.16
C ILE A 339 -19.10 0.58 30.35
N LEU A 340 -19.90 1.46 29.73
CA LEU A 340 -21.02 1.04 28.88
C LEU A 340 -20.53 0.31 27.62
N ARG A 341 -19.45 0.79 26.98
CA ARG A 341 -18.83 0.11 25.83
C ARG A 341 -18.22 -1.24 26.23
N LYS A 342 -17.55 -1.33 27.38
CA LYS A 342 -17.06 -2.60 27.95
C LYS A 342 -18.21 -3.54 28.24
N THR A 343 -19.29 -3.02 28.81
CA THR A 343 -20.51 -3.78 29.07
C THR A 343 -21.13 -4.25 27.75
N GLN A 344 -21.18 -3.40 26.73
CA GLN A 344 -21.67 -3.74 25.40
C GLN A 344 -20.80 -4.79 24.71
N ALA A 345 -19.47 -4.70 24.80
CA ALA A 345 -18.55 -5.68 24.23
C ALA A 345 -18.65 -7.03 24.96
N ASN A 346 -18.71 -7.01 26.29
CA ASN A 346 -18.94 -8.20 27.11
C ASN A 346 -20.32 -8.80 26.82
N LEU A 347 -21.34 -7.97 26.70
CA LEU A 347 -22.69 -8.37 26.33
C LEU A 347 -22.69 -8.98 24.93
N ALA A 348 -22.01 -8.37 23.95
CA ALA A 348 -21.90 -8.90 22.60
C ALA A 348 -21.16 -10.25 22.56
N ALA A 349 -20.16 -10.47 23.41
CA ALA A 349 -19.51 -11.79 23.54
C ALA A 349 -20.44 -12.86 24.14
N LEU A 350 -21.41 -12.46 24.96
CA LEU A 350 -22.36 -13.38 25.60
C LEU A 350 -23.62 -13.63 24.76
N VAL A 351 -24.20 -12.59 24.16
CA VAL A 351 -25.50 -12.64 23.48
C VAL A 351 -25.45 -12.28 21.99
N GLY A 352 -24.28 -11.91 21.47
CA GLY A 352 -24.07 -11.53 20.07
C GLY A 352 -24.26 -10.02 19.83
N PRO A 353 -23.83 -9.50 18.67
CA PRO A 353 -24.04 -8.09 18.32
C PRO A 353 -25.54 -7.80 18.11
N LEU A 354 -25.94 -6.54 18.30
CA LEU A 354 -27.35 -6.11 18.17
C LEU A 354 -27.95 -6.25 16.76
N SER A 355 -27.09 -6.33 15.73
CA SER A 355 -27.51 -6.57 14.35
C SER A 355 -26.58 -7.61 13.70
N PRO A 356 -26.77 -8.90 14.00
CA PRO A 356 -25.94 -9.95 13.45
C PRO A 356 -26.35 -10.27 12.01
N THR A 357 -25.39 -10.26 11.09
CA THR A 357 -25.51 -10.97 9.82
C THR A 357 -25.07 -12.41 10.04
N PHE A 358 -26.03 -13.34 10.12
CA PHE A 358 -25.71 -14.77 10.24
C PHE A 358 -25.24 -15.34 8.91
N GLU A 359 -24.14 -16.08 8.93
CA GLU A 359 -23.65 -16.80 7.76
C GLU A 359 -24.51 -18.05 7.50
N ASN A 360 -25.20 -18.06 6.36
CA ASN A 360 -25.93 -19.24 5.86
C ASN A 360 -25.39 -19.58 4.48
N VAL A 361 -24.90 -20.80 4.30
CA VAL A 361 -24.23 -21.21 3.06
C VAL A 361 -24.90 -22.46 2.51
N TRP A 362 -25.16 -22.45 1.20
CA TRP A 362 -25.67 -23.58 0.44
C TRP A 362 -24.60 -24.04 -0.55
N PHE A 363 -24.28 -25.34 -0.53
CA PHE A 363 -23.36 -25.97 -1.46
C PHE A 363 -24.14 -26.94 -2.34
N GLU A 364 -24.00 -26.75 -3.65
CA GLU A 364 -24.64 -27.60 -4.65
C GLU A 364 -24.14 -29.05 -4.58
N ARG A 365 -24.99 -29.98 -5.01
CA ARG A 365 -24.60 -31.37 -5.14
C ARG A 365 -23.56 -31.51 -6.27
N GLY A 366 -22.44 -32.18 -6.00
CA GLY A 366 -21.43 -32.53 -6.99
C GLY A 366 -20.01 -32.32 -6.50
N ALA A 367 -19.03 -32.69 -7.33
CA ALA A 367 -17.61 -32.64 -6.96
C ALA A 367 -17.14 -31.25 -6.51
N GLU A 368 -17.58 -30.17 -7.18
CA GLU A 368 -17.23 -28.81 -6.76
C GLU A 368 -17.82 -28.44 -5.41
N GLY A 369 -19.09 -28.78 -5.15
CA GLY A 369 -19.72 -28.55 -3.85
C GLY A 369 -18.98 -29.24 -2.71
N GLN A 370 -18.49 -30.47 -2.92
CA GLN A 370 -17.67 -31.18 -1.92
C GLN A 370 -16.36 -30.43 -1.62
N LEU A 371 -15.70 -29.89 -2.63
CA LEU A 371 -14.46 -29.11 -2.47
C LEU A 371 -14.71 -27.80 -1.73
N GLU A 372 -15.80 -27.11 -2.04
CA GLU A 372 -16.18 -25.86 -1.37
C GLU A 372 -16.53 -26.06 0.11
N VAL A 373 -17.16 -27.18 0.48
CA VAL A 373 -17.35 -27.55 1.89
C VAL A 373 -16.00 -27.69 2.60
N ILE A 374 -15.03 -28.38 1.99
CA ILE A 374 -13.69 -28.56 2.58
C ILE A 374 -12.99 -27.21 2.76
N ARG A 375 -13.03 -26.34 1.75
CA ARG A 375 -12.45 -24.98 1.81
C ARG A 375 -13.10 -24.14 2.90
N TRP A 376 -14.42 -24.24 3.04
CA TRP A 376 -15.14 -23.51 4.09
C TRP A 376 -14.67 -23.96 5.48
N ILE A 377 -14.59 -25.27 5.74
CA ILE A 377 -14.15 -25.81 7.04
C ILE A 377 -12.70 -25.42 7.32
N LYS A 378 -11.81 -25.56 6.32
CA LYS A 378 -10.41 -25.12 6.38
C LYS A 378 -10.32 -23.65 6.79
N LYS A 379 -11.08 -22.78 6.14
CA LYS A 379 -11.13 -21.34 6.43
C LYS A 379 -11.58 -21.03 7.86
N LYS A 380 -12.47 -21.83 8.46
CA LYS A 380 -12.92 -21.62 9.86
C LYS A 380 -11.88 -22.05 10.88
N ILE A 381 -11.18 -23.14 10.63
CA ILE A 381 -10.16 -23.66 11.56
C ILE A 381 -8.87 -22.83 11.49
N GLU A 382 -8.55 -22.26 10.32
CA GLU A 382 -7.33 -21.45 10.11
C GLU A 382 -7.49 -19.97 10.46
N GLN A 383 -8.58 -19.57 11.13
CA GLN A 383 -8.78 -18.18 11.52
C GLN A 383 -7.75 -17.73 12.56
N PRO A 384 -7.20 -16.50 12.44
CA PRO A 384 -6.33 -15.94 13.46
C PRO A 384 -7.02 -15.88 14.83
N GLY A 385 -6.31 -16.34 15.88
CA GLY A 385 -6.84 -16.33 17.24
C GLY A 385 -7.79 -17.48 17.57
N MET A 386 -7.94 -18.46 16.68
CA MET A 386 -8.65 -19.71 16.97
C MET A 386 -7.81 -20.55 17.95
N ALA A 387 -8.44 -20.98 19.06
CA ALA A 387 -7.81 -21.80 20.08
C ALA A 387 -8.24 -23.28 19.99
N ARG A 388 -9.55 -23.53 19.83
CA ARG A 388 -10.13 -24.88 19.85
C ARG A 388 -11.26 -25.04 18.85
N ALA A 389 -11.42 -26.23 18.28
CA ALA A 389 -12.59 -26.62 17.49
C ALA A 389 -13.14 -27.98 17.91
N TYR A 390 -14.46 -28.11 17.82
CA TYR A 390 -15.18 -29.37 17.92
C TYR A 390 -15.88 -29.65 16.59
N LEU A 391 -15.53 -30.78 16.00
CA LEU A 391 -16.17 -31.35 14.83
C LEU A 391 -17.06 -32.50 15.30
N VAL A 392 -18.36 -32.22 15.44
CA VAL A 392 -19.34 -33.18 15.96
C VAL A 392 -20.10 -33.75 14.78
N ASP A 393 -19.90 -35.03 14.49
CA ASP A 393 -20.63 -35.75 13.46
C ASP A 393 -20.65 -37.24 13.82
N PRO A 394 -21.82 -37.82 14.10
CA PRO A 394 -21.88 -39.19 14.58
C PRO A 394 -21.35 -40.22 13.56
N TYR A 395 -21.34 -39.86 12.27
CA TYR A 395 -20.96 -40.72 11.15
C TYR A 395 -19.66 -40.26 10.47
N LEU A 396 -18.78 -39.55 11.17
CA LEU A 396 -17.50 -39.13 10.58
C LEU A 396 -16.56 -40.31 10.37
N GLY A 397 -16.48 -40.78 9.13
CA GLY A 397 -15.71 -41.89 8.60
C GLY A 397 -14.19 -41.68 8.40
N SER A 398 -13.50 -42.76 8.02
CA SER A 398 -12.05 -42.72 7.68
C SER A 398 -11.79 -41.81 6.49
N ASP A 399 -12.71 -41.78 5.52
CA ASP A 399 -12.58 -40.94 4.33
C ASP A 399 -12.78 -39.45 4.65
N SER A 400 -13.71 -39.12 5.55
CA SER A 400 -13.90 -37.76 6.07
C SER A 400 -12.65 -37.20 6.74
N LEU A 401 -11.95 -38.05 7.51
CA LEU A 401 -10.69 -37.67 8.16
C LEU A 401 -9.63 -37.27 7.12
N LYS A 402 -9.48 -38.04 6.03
CA LYS A 402 -8.52 -37.77 4.95
C LYS A 402 -8.90 -36.57 4.09
N ARG A 403 -10.19 -36.41 3.79
CA ARG A 403 -10.68 -35.42 2.82
C ARG A 403 -10.99 -34.05 3.45
N VAL A 404 -11.42 -34.01 4.70
CA VAL A 404 -11.80 -32.78 5.41
C VAL A 404 -10.76 -32.41 6.47
N VAL A 405 -10.57 -33.27 7.47
CA VAL A 405 -9.77 -32.93 8.67
C VAL A 405 -8.30 -32.70 8.31
N ALA A 406 -7.71 -33.54 7.46
CA ALA A 406 -6.30 -33.40 7.09
C ALA A 406 -5.99 -32.13 6.29
N ARG A 407 -6.99 -31.35 5.82
CA ARG A 407 -6.78 -30.21 4.90
C ARG A 407 -6.57 -28.87 5.60
N GLN A 408 -6.95 -28.76 6.86
CA GLN A 408 -6.59 -27.61 7.69
C GLN A 408 -5.14 -27.72 8.16
N GLY A 409 -4.42 -26.60 8.20
CA GLY A 409 -3.01 -26.50 8.54
C GLY A 409 -2.72 -25.71 9.82
N ASN A 410 -3.72 -25.36 10.62
CA ASN A 410 -3.53 -24.62 11.86
C ASN A 410 -2.80 -25.49 12.90
N GLU A 411 -1.51 -25.21 13.10
CA GLU A 411 -0.67 -25.93 14.06
C GLU A 411 -0.94 -25.55 15.52
N THR A 412 -1.59 -24.42 15.75
CA THR A 412 -1.87 -23.90 17.09
C THR A 412 -3.23 -24.35 17.64
N ALA A 413 -4.08 -24.94 16.81
CA ALA A 413 -5.43 -25.34 17.19
C ALA A 413 -5.48 -26.70 17.89
N GLU A 414 -6.38 -26.82 18.87
CA GLU A 414 -6.82 -28.09 19.43
C GLU A 414 -8.14 -28.52 18.77
N LEU A 415 -8.15 -29.67 18.09
CA LEU A 415 -9.30 -30.19 17.34
C LEU A 415 -9.83 -31.48 17.95
N PHE A 416 -11.09 -31.45 18.38
CA PHE A 416 -11.82 -32.61 18.86
C PHE A 416 -12.79 -33.10 17.79
N ILE A 417 -12.68 -34.38 17.43
CA ILE A 417 -13.59 -35.07 16.55
C ILE A 417 -14.49 -35.95 17.41
N VAL A 418 -15.80 -35.68 17.42
CA VAL A 418 -16.76 -36.38 18.29
C VAL A 418 -17.67 -37.25 17.42
N VAL A 419 -17.63 -38.56 17.66
CA VAL A 419 -18.35 -39.58 16.86
C VAL A 419 -19.23 -40.48 17.73
N SER A 420 -20.27 -41.04 17.13
CA SER A 420 -21.16 -42.04 17.75
C SER A 420 -21.95 -42.80 16.66
N PRO A 421 -21.30 -43.71 15.93
CA PRO A 421 -21.91 -44.35 14.76
C PRO A 421 -22.92 -45.44 15.12
N GLY A 422 -22.91 -45.96 16.35
CA GLY A 422 -23.65 -47.17 16.71
C GLY A 422 -23.18 -48.38 15.89
N ASP A 423 -24.11 -49.24 15.47
CA ASP A 423 -23.85 -50.41 14.62
C ASP A 423 -23.79 -50.10 13.10
N ILE A 424 -23.66 -48.82 12.71
CA ILE A 424 -23.62 -48.39 11.31
C ILE A 424 -22.17 -48.16 10.87
N ASP A 425 -21.77 -48.70 9.72
CA ASP A 425 -20.49 -48.36 9.08
C ASP A 425 -20.66 -47.12 8.19
N PRO A 426 -20.12 -45.94 8.57
CA PRO A 426 -20.27 -44.72 7.79
C PRO A 426 -19.43 -44.68 6.50
N ASP A 427 -18.46 -45.59 6.33
CA ASP A 427 -17.66 -45.71 5.12
C ASP A 427 -18.28 -46.71 4.10
N ALA A 428 -19.43 -47.32 4.40
CA ALA A 428 -20.06 -48.29 3.51
C ALA A 428 -20.74 -47.62 2.30
N ASP A 429 -20.73 -48.30 1.15
CA ASP A 429 -21.33 -47.78 -0.09
C ASP A 429 -22.86 -47.64 -0.05
N THR A 430 -23.52 -48.30 0.90
CA THR A 430 -24.98 -48.28 1.09
C THR A 430 -25.34 -47.88 2.53
N ALA A 431 -26.31 -46.97 2.67
CA ALA A 431 -26.73 -46.37 3.95
C ALA A 431 -27.31 -47.33 5.03
N ALA A 432 -27.41 -48.63 4.73
CA ALA A 432 -28.00 -49.66 5.60
C ALA A 432 -27.06 -50.84 5.89
N ALA A 433 -25.76 -50.73 5.59
CA ALA A 433 -24.81 -51.79 5.90
C ALA A 433 -24.59 -51.87 7.42
N THR A 434 -25.06 -52.96 8.04
CA THR A 434 -24.72 -53.31 9.44
C THR A 434 -23.21 -53.50 9.55
N ALA A 435 -22.58 -52.82 10.52
CA ALA A 435 -21.14 -52.83 10.70
C ALA A 435 -20.62 -54.26 10.88
N ASN A 436 -19.71 -54.68 9.99
CA ASN A 436 -18.79 -55.77 10.29
C ASN A 436 -17.77 -55.25 11.33
N SER A 437 -18.17 -55.18 12.61
CA SER A 437 -17.38 -55.12 13.85
C SER A 437 -16.06 -54.32 13.96
N ASN A 438 -15.62 -53.52 12.98
CA ASN A 438 -14.24 -53.02 12.91
C ASN A 438 -14.09 -51.57 12.41
N TYR A 439 -15.18 -50.81 12.27
CA TYR A 439 -15.14 -49.43 11.77
C TYR A 439 -14.31 -48.48 12.67
N LEU A 440 -14.56 -48.47 13.99
CA LEU A 440 -13.83 -47.58 14.91
C LEU A 440 -12.33 -47.90 14.92
N ALA A 441 -11.96 -49.18 14.80
CA ALA A 441 -10.58 -49.58 14.66
C ALA A 441 -9.99 -49.13 13.30
N LYS A 442 -10.76 -49.18 12.21
CA LYS A 442 -10.35 -48.64 10.90
C LYS A 442 -10.13 -47.13 10.97
N LEU A 443 -10.98 -46.38 11.68
CA LEU A 443 -10.81 -44.95 11.91
C LEU A 443 -9.54 -44.67 12.74
N THR A 444 -9.33 -45.38 13.85
CA THR A 444 -8.13 -45.27 14.69
C THR A 444 -6.85 -45.63 13.93
N ASN A 445 -6.88 -46.69 13.11
CA ASN A 445 -5.75 -47.10 12.26
C ASN A 445 -5.45 -46.04 11.20
N THR A 446 -6.50 -45.51 10.55
CA THR A 446 -6.37 -44.42 9.58
C THR A 446 -5.80 -43.16 10.23
N ALA A 447 -6.27 -42.79 11.41
CA ALA A 447 -5.77 -41.63 12.15
C ALA A 447 -4.29 -41.81 12.52
N THR A 448 -3.89 -43.03 12.89
CA THR A 448 -2.48 -43.38 13.17
C THR A 448 -1.63 -43.29 11.91
N GLU A 449 -2.09 -43.84 10.78
CA GLU A 449 -1.42 -43.74 9.48
C GLU A 449 -1.26 -42.27 9.04
N TRP A 450 -2.29 -41.46 9.26
CA TRP A 450 -2.32 -40.05 8.85
C TRP A 450 -1.77 -39.09 9.90
N ALA A 451 -1.32 -39.55 11.07
CA ALA A 451 -0.85 -38.71 12.16
C ALA A 451 0.20 -37.68 11.72
N PRO A 452 1.22 -38.02 10.90
CA PRO A 452 2.22 -37.04 10.43
C PRO A 452 1.63 -35.93 9.55
N LYS A 453 0.48 -36.18 8.92
CA LYS A 453 -0.24 -35.27 8.02
C LYS A 453 -1.35 -34.50 8.73
N LEU A 454 -1.61 -34.71 10.00
CA LEU A 454 -2.55 -33.89 10.77
C LEU A 454 -1.82 -32.66 11.34
N ALA A 455 -2.49 -31.51 11.38
CA ALA A 455 -1.95 -30.26 11.94
C ALA A 455 -2.63 -29.93 13.27
N GLY A 456 -1.86 -29.42 14.23
CA GLY A 456 -2.34 -29.15 15.58
C GLY A 456 -2.50 -30.41 16.42
N GLN A 457 -3.19 -30.29 17.55
CA GLN A 457 -3.52 -31.43 18.41
C GLN A 457 -4.88 -31.97 18.00
N VAL A 458 -4.95 -33.23 17.57
CA VAL A 458 -6.20 -33.86 17.13
C VAL A 458 -6.55 -35.03 18.06
N SER A 459 -7.78 -35.04 18.55
CA SER A 459 -8.33 -36.12 19.39
C SER A 459 -9.64 -36.65 18.80
N ILE A 460 -9.81 -37.97 18.79
CA ILE A 460 -11.06 -38.62 18.37
C ILE A 460 -11.74 -39.19 19.62
N VAL A 461 -12.94 -38.69 19.90
CA VAL A 461 -13.76 -39.06 21.05
C VAL A 461 -14.98 -39.83 20.56
N HIS A 462 -15.10 -41.08 20.98
CA HIS A 462 -16.27 -41.91 20.75
C HIS A 462 -17.22 -41.80 21.95
N VAL A 463 -18.44 -41.31 21.72
CA VAL A 463 -19.47 -41.24 22.75
C VAL A 463 -20.35 -42.49 22.67
N LYS A 464 -20.22 -43.38 23.65
CA LYS A 464 -20.98 -44.64 23.73
C LYS A 464 -22.31 -44.45 24.44
N ARG A 465 -23.37 -45.04 23.90
CA ARG A 465 -24.62 -45.33 24.65
C ARG A 465 -24.68 -46.84 24.90
N GLY A 466 -24.82 -47.25 26.16
CA GLY A 466 -24.72 -48.66 26.55
C GLY A 466 -23.32 -49.23 26.29
N ASN A 467 -23.22 -50.30 25.50
CA ASN A 467 -21.95 -50.89 25.05
C ASN A 467 -21.38 -50.24 23.77
N GLY A 468 -22.06 -49.22 23.21
CA GLY A 468 -21.67 -48.55 21.96
C GLY A 468 -22.44 -49.03 20.72
N SER A 469 -23.37 -49.98 20.85
CA SER A 469 -24.18 -50.46 19.71
C SER A 469 -25.27 -49.47 19.29
N ALA A 470 -25.73 -48.62 20.22
CA ALA A 470 -26.70 -47.57 19.94
C ALA A 470 -26.02 -46.21 19.77
N GLN A 471 -26.53 -45.43 18.81
CA GLN A 471 -26.13 -44.04 18.60
C GLN A 471 -26.49 -43.16 19.81
N ALA A 472 -25.54 -42.33 20.23
CA ALA A 472 -25.70 -41.42 21.37
C ALA A 472 -26.32 -40.06 20.98
N PHE A 473 -25.99 -39.54 19.79
CA PHE A 473 -26.47 -38.25 19.28
C PHE A 473 -26.63 -38.27 17.76
N HIS A 474 -27.53 -37.41 17.23
CA HIS A 474 -27.79 -37.26 15.80
C HIS A 474 -27.27 -35.94 15.22
N ASP A 475 -27.04 -34.94 16.08
CA ASP A 475 -26.74 -33.59 15.66
C ASP A 475 -25.33 -33.44 15.07
N ARG A 476 -25.14 -32.43 14.23
CA ARG A 476 -23.90 -32.18 13.50
C ARG A 476 -23.50 -30.72 13.61
N TYR A 477 -22.36 -30.47 14.25
CA TYR A 477 -21.91 -29.13 14.54
C TYR A 477 -20.44 -28.94 14.18
N ILE A 478 -20.11 -27.71 13.79
CA ILE A 478 -18.77 -27.16 13.93
C ILE A 478 -18.85 -26.08 14.99
N CYS A 479 -18.15 -26.26 16.10
CA CYS A 479 -18.02 -25.23 17.13
C CYS A 479 -16.56 -24.79 17.19
N VAL A 480 -16.29 -23.52 16.91
CA VAL A 480 -14.96 -22.91 17.03
C VAL A 480 -14.91 -21.99 18.23
N ILE A 481 -13.77 -21.94 18.91
CA ILE A 481 -13.55 -21.16 20.12
C ILE A 481 -12.31 -20.32 19.92
N ASP A 482 -12.46 -19.02 20.10
CA ASP A 482 -11.34 -18.07 20.04
C ASP A 482 -10.53 -18.06 21.35
N GLN A 483 -9.42 -17.33 21.36
CA GLN A 483 -8.59 -17.12 22.55
C GLN A 483 -9.32 -16.42 23.72
N LYS A 484 -10.45 -15.76 23.47
CA LYS A 484 -11.29 -15.14 24.51
C LYS A 484 -12.30 -16.13 25.10
N GLY A 485 -12.35 -17.36 24.57
CA GLY A 485 -13.25 -18.41 25.03
C GLY A 485 -14.67 -18.30 24.50
N ALA A 486 -14.94 -17.41 23.54
CA ALA A 486 -16.27 -17.24 22.98
C ALA A 486 -16.53 -18.30 21.89
N PRO A 487 -17.56 -19.16 22.03
CA PRO A 487 -17.87 -20.17 21.04
C PRO A 487 -18.68 -19.58 19.90
N LYS A 488 -18.39 -20.05 18.69
CA LYS A 488 -19.20 -19.80 17.49
C LYS A 488 -19.55 -21.14 16.87
N SER A 489 -20.84 -21.44 16.81
CA SER A 489 -21.35 -22.74 16.38
C SER A 489 -22.09 -22.65 15.05
N TYR A 490 -21.91 -23.67 14.22
CA TYR A 490 -22.56 -23.83 12.93
C TYR A 490 -23.23 -25.19 12.88
N LEU A 491 -24.51 -25.22 12.51
CA LEU A 491 -25.27 -26.44 12.28
C LEU A 491 -25.04 -26.94 10.85
N LEU A 492 -24.81 -28.24 10.70
CA LEU A 492 -24.60 -28.88 9.40
C LEU A 492 -25.83 -29.70 9.02
N SER A 493 -26.30 -29.59 7.77
CA SER A 493 -27.49 -30.29 7.31
C SER A 493 -27.32 -31.82 7.24
N ASN A 494 -26.12 -32.29 6.86
CA ASN A 494 -25.81 -33.70 6.61
C ASN A 494 -24.41 -34.08 7.16
N SER A 495 -24.05 -35.38 7.13
CA SER A 495 -22.73 -35.87 7.58
C SER A 495 -21.60 -35.47 6.63
N LEU A 496 -20.40 -35.32 7.18
CA LEU A 496 -19.15 -35.07 6.47
C LEU A 496 -18.62 -36.30 5.72
N SER A 497 -19.20 -37.49 5.86
CA SER A 497 -18.86 -38.70 5.07
C SER A 497 -19.09 -38.51 3.57
N ARG A 498 -20.15 -37.81 3.18
CA ARG A 498 -20.48 -37.44 1.79
C ARG A 498 -21.09 -36.05 1.64
N ALA A 499 -20.61 -35.08 2.44
CA ALA A 499 -21.04 -33.68 2.36
C ALA A 499 -20.98 -33.14 0.92
N ALA A 500 -22.12 -32.66 0.40
CA ALA A 500 -22.32 -32.17 -0.97
C ALA A 500 -22.12 -33.21 -2.10
N GLY A 501 -21.93 -34.50 -1.79
CA GLY A 501 -21.72 -35.56 -2.78
C GLY A 501 -23.04 -36.11 -3.33
N ASP A 502 -23.80 -36.77 -2.46
CA ASP A 502 -25.06 -37.42 -2.84
C ASP A 502 -26.25 -36.45 -2.77
N TRP A 503 -26.15 -35.45 -1.89
CA TRP A 503 -27.16 -34.43 -1.63
C TRP A 503 -26.49 -33.07 -1.45
N PRO A 504 -27.20 -31.94 -1.70
CA PRO A 504 -26.72 -30.63 -1.34
C PRO A 504 -26.38 -30.51 0.16
N PHE A 505 -25.56 -29.52 0.51
CA PHE A 505 -25.09 -29.32 1.87
C PHE A 505 -25.37 -27.89 2.33
N THR A 506 -25.93 -27.74 3.53
CA THR A 506 -26.26 -26.43 4.10
C THR A 506 -25.56 -26.26 5.44
N ILE A 507 -25.02 -25.06 5.65
CA ILE A 507 -24.44 -24.64 6.92
C ILE A 507 -25.17 -23.39 7.40
N CYS A 508 -25.63 -23.42 8.64
CA CYS A 508 -26.28 -22.28 9.28
C CYS A 508 -25.51 -21.87 10.53
N GLU A 509 -25.05 -20.62 10.58
CA GLU A 509 -24.49 -20.02 11.78
C GLU A 509 -25.57 -19.85 12.86
N LEU A 510 -25.28 -20.33 14.07
CA LEU A 510 -26.15 -20.15 15.21
C LEU A 510 -25.85 -18.84 15.93
N ASN A 511 -26.88 -18.20 16.48
CA ASN A 511 -26.67 -17.02 17.31
C ASN A 511 -25.81 -17.33 18.54
N GLN A 512 -25.26 -16.29 19.17
CA GLN A 512 -24.27 -16.45 20.24
C GLN A 512 -24.82 -17.25 21.43
N VAL A 513 -26.07 -17.02 21.81
CA VAL A 513 -26.73 -17.74 22.93
C VAL A 513 -26.86 -19.23 22.59
N MET A 514 -27.27 -19.57 21.37
CA MET A 514 -27.34 -20.96 20.90
C MET A 514 -25.94 -21.57 20.77
N SER A 515 -24.94 -20.80 20.35
CA SER A 515 -23.55 -21.25 20.28
C SER A 515 -23.02 -21.66 21.65
N TRP A 516 -23.30 -20.87 22.70
CA TRP A 516 -23.00 -21.23 24.09
C TRP A 516 -23.72 -22.50 24.54
N ARG A 517 -25.00 -22.67 24.21
CA ARG A 517 -25.76 -23.89 24.57
C ARG A 517 -25.23 -25.13 23.87
N VAL A 518 -24.94 -25.03 22.58
CA VAL A 518 -24.33 -26.13 21.81
C VAL A 518 -22.95 -26.47 22.37
N TYR A 519 -22.13 -25.46 22.69
CA TYR A 519 -20.83 -25.71 23.29
C TYR A 519 -20.94 -26.42 24.65
N ALA A 520 -21.84 -25.97 25.53
CA ALA A 520 -22.09 -26.63 26.81
C ALA A 520 -22.57 -28.09 26.62
N TYR A 521 -23.48 -28.32 25.68
CA TYR A 521 -23.95 -29.67 25.32
C TYR A 521 -22.80 -30.57 24.85
N ILE A 522 -21.89 -30.06 24.02
CA ILE A 522 -20.70 -30.79 23.56
C ILE A 522 -19.79 -31.16 24.74
N LEU A 523 -19.55 -30.21 25.66
CA LEU A 523 -18.74 -30.46 26.85
C LEU A 523 -19.36 -31.53 27.75
N GLU A 524 -20.66 -31.45 28.05
CA GLU A 524 -21.35 -32.46 28.86
C GLU A 524 -21.21 -33.87 28.29
N MET A 525 -21.26 -34.01 26.96
CA MET A 525 -21.06 -35.29 26.27
C MET A 525 -19.61 -35.78 26.32
N VAL A 526 -18.64 -34.91 26.03
CA VAL A 526 -17.22 -35.27 25.93
C VAL A 526 -16.59 -35.51 27.32
N GLU A 527 -17.10 -34.83 28.35
CA GLU A 527 -16.65 -34.99 29.74
C GLU A 527 -17.40 -36.11 30.48
N GLY A 528 -18.49 -36.62 29.91
CA GLY A 528 -19.24 -37.76 30.47
C GLY A 528 -20.20 -37.37 31.60
N HIS A 529 -20.62 -36.10 31.63
CA HIS A 529 -21.61 -35.60 32.57
C HIS A 529 -23.05 -35.94 32.16
N THR A 530 -23.29 -36.35 30.91
CA THR A 530 -24.61 -36.80 30.44
C THR A 530 -24.94 -38.23 30.91
N PRO A 531 -26.03 -38.44 31.68
CA PRO A 531 -26.40 -39.78 32.16
C PRO A 531 -26.62 -40.78 31.02
N GLY A 532 -26.03 -41.97 31.15
CA GLY A 532 -26.15 -43.06 30.17
C GLY A 532 -25.23 -42.96 28.95
N LEU A 533 -24.43 -41.88 28.84
CA LEU A 533 -23.37 -41.74 27.85
C LEU A 533 -22.00 -41.95 28.49
N ARG A 534 -21.08 -42.57 27.75
CA ARG A 534 -19.69 -42.77 28.17
C ARG A 534 -18.75 -42.33 27.04
N PRO A 535 -18.06 -41.19 27.18
CA PRO A 535 -17.04 -40.79 26.22
C PRO A 535 -15.79 -41.66 26.40
N GLU A 536 -15.15 -41.98 25.28
CA GLU A 536 -13.89 -42.69 25.22
C GLU A 536 -13.01 -42.01 24.17
N VAL A 537 -11.83 -41.55 24.56
CA VAL A 537 -10.82 -41.08 23.60
C VAL A 537 -10.20 -42.30 22.94
N ILE A 538 -10.61 -42.60 21.71
CA ILE A 538 -10.17 -43.79 20.97
C ILE A 538 -8.87 -43.56 20.19
N TRP A 539 -8.49 -42.28 20.01
CA TRP A 539 -7.23 -41.89 19.38
C TRP A 539 -6.85 -40.45 19.75
N LYS A 540 -5.55 -40.18 19.88
CA LYS A 540 -4.98 -38.84 20.09
C LYS A 540 -3.64 -38.74 19.37
N SER A 541 -3.39 -37.63 18.67
CA SER A 541 -2.08 -37.33 18.09
C SER A 541 -1.02 -37.19 19.19
N ALA A 542 0.15 -37.82 19.05
CA ALA A 542 1.26 -37.63 19.99
C ALA A 542 1.66 -36.14 20.08
N ASP A 543 2.07 -35.67 21.26
CA ASP A 543 2.59 -34.31 21.43
C ASP A 543 3.72 -34.08 20.41
N ALA A 544 3.57 -33.07 19.56
CA ALA A 544 4.48 -32.81 18.45
C ALA A 544 5.89 -32.44 18.96
N VAL A 545 6.76 -33.44 19.09
CA VAL A 545 8.19 -33.27 19.38
C VAL A 545 8.92 -32.79 18.13
N GLY A 546 9.57 -31.63 18.24
CA GLY A 546 10.88 -31.36 17.63
C GLY A 546 10.97 -31.33 16.11
N ALA A 547 10.95 -30.11 15.55
CA ALA A 547 11.33 -29.82 14.18
C ALA A 547 12.70 -30.44 13.80
N SER A 548 12.72 -31.24 12.74
CA SER A 548 13.92 -31.45 11.92
C SER A 548 13.67 -30.85 10.54
N ALA A 549 14.57 -29.97 10.12
CA ALA A 549 14.47 -29.22 8.88
C ALA A 549 14.55 -30.14 7.65
N PRO A 550 13.78 -29.89 6.57
CA PRO A 550 13.89 -30.68 5.36
C PRO A 550 15.05 -30.18 4.49
N SER A 551 15.96 -31.09 4.16
CA SER A 551 16.91 -30.99 3.05
C SER A 551 16.15 -31.04 1.74
N VAL A 552 16.13 -29.91 1.02
CA VAL A 552 15.51 -29.81 -0.31
C VAL A 552 16.40 -30.54 -1.32
N THR A 553 15.88 -31.64 -1.86
CA THR A 553 16.46 -32.31 -3.04
C THR A 553 15.70 -31.82 -4.26
N ILE A 554 16.34 -30.96 -5.06
CA ILE A 554 15.81 -30.49 -6.34
C ILE A 554 16.16 -31.54 -7.40
N THR A 555 15.15 -32.19 -7.96
CA THR A 555 15.29 -33.03 -9.16
C THR A 555 15.19 -32.14 -10.40
N SER A 556 16.28 -32.04 -11.17
CA SER A 556 16.29 -31.47 -12.52
C SER A 556 16.44 -32.57 -13.57
N SER A 557 15.56 -32.57 -14.56
CA SER A 557 15.67 -33.38 -15.77
C SER A 557 16.79 -32.84 -16.68
N PRO A 558 17.60 -33.70 -17.35
CA PRO A 558 18.65 -33.24 -18.24
C PRO A 558 18.19 -33.22 -19.70
N SER A 559 18.21 -32.05 -20.34
CA SER A 559 18.46 -31.97 -21.77
C SER A 559 18.96 -30.58 -22.15
N ASN A 560 20.29 -30.41 -22.08
CA ASN A 560 21.13 -29.66 -23.00
C ASN A 560 22.55 -29.75 -22.46
N THR A 561 23.52 -30.06 -23.31
CA THR A 561 24.94 -30.14 -22.97
C THR A 561 25.41 -28.76 -22.49
N GLU A 562 25.31 -28.52 -21.19
CA GLU A 562 25.77 -27.29 -20.57
C GLU A 562 27.28 -27.12 -20.81
N PRO A 563 27.75 -25.91 -21.15
CA PRO A 563 29.19 -25.63 -21.30
C PRO A 563 29.96 -26.00 -20.03
N ALA A 564 31.20 -26.46 -20.16
CA ALA A 564 32.03 -26.91 -19.03
C ALA A 564 32.28 -25.83 -17.95
N TRP A 565 32.03 -24.55 -18.25
CA TRP A 565 32.12 -23.45 -17.28
C TRP A 565 30.81 -23.20 -16.50
N ALA A 566 29.66 -23.69 -16.97
CA ALA A 566 28.34 -23.37 -16.43
C ALA A 566 28.12 -23.96 -15.03
N ALA A 567 28.53 -25.21 -14.78
CA ALA A 567 28.35 -25.83 -13.46
C ALA A 567 29.14 -25.12 -12.33
N PRO A 568 30.44 -24.79 -12.49
CA PRO A 568 31.16 -23.97 -11.51
C PRO A 568 30.55 -22.59 -11.31
N ALA A 569 30.10 -21.93 -12.38
CA ALA A 569 29.46 -20.63 -12.30
C ALA A 569 28.11 -20.71 -11.54
N ASN A 570 27.28 -21.71 -11.81
CA ASN A 570 26.00 -21.92 -11.13
C ASN A 570 26.18 -22.24 -9.64
N ALA A 571 27.21 -23.01 -9.27
CA ALA A 571 27.56 -23.26 -7.88
C ALA A 571 27.95 -21.96 -7.15
N PHE A 572 28.84 -21.16 -7.76
CA PHE A 572 29.21 -19.83 -7.25
C PHE A 572 27.99 -18.90 -7.11
N LEU A 573 27.12 -18.84 -8.12
CA LEU A 573 25.91 -18.00 -8.10
C LEU A 573 24.94 -18.41 -6.99
N THR A 574 24.76 -19.72 -6.78
CA THR A 574 23.93 -20.27 -5.70
C THR A 574 24.51 -19.94 -4.33
N ASP A 575 25.83 -20.00 -4.20
CA ASP A 575 26.55 -19.64 -2.98
C ASP A 575 26.40 -18.16 -2.63
N VAL A 576 26.59 -17.27 -3.61
CA VAL A 576 26.40 -15.82 -3.44
C VAL A 576 24.95 -15.51 -3.07
N TRP A 577 23.99 -16.14 -3.75
CA TRP A 577 22.56 -16.04 -3.44
C TRP A 577 22.24 -16.42 -1.99
N ASN A 578 22.76 -17.55 -1.51
CA ASN A 578 22.55 -18.03 -0.14
C ASN A 578 23.10 -17.07 0.91
N VAL A 579 24.26 -16.45 0.65
CA VAL A 579 24.84 -15.43 1.55
C VAL A 579 23.96 -14.18 1.58
N ILE A 580 23.53 -13.72 0.40
CA ILE A 580 22.71 -12.50 0.25
C ILE A 580 21.38 -12.61 0.99
N ILE A 581 20.68 -13.75 0.88
CA ILE A 581 19.37 -13.91 1.53
C ILE A 581 19.52 -13.99 3.06
N ARG A 582 20.59 -14.62 3.56
CA ARG A 582 20.71 -15.00 4.98
C ARG A 582 21.39 -13.94 5.84
N ASN A 583 22.11 -12.99 5.27
CA ASN A 583 22.99 -12.10 6.03
C ASN A 583 22.75 -10.62 5.72
N SER A 584 22.56 -9.81 6.77
CA SER A 584 22.49 -8.34 6.66
C SER A 584 23.85 -7.69 6.38
N ASP A 585 24.97 -8.31 6.81
CA ASP A 585 26.34 -7.85 6.53
C ASP A 585 27.02 -8.73 5.46
N PHE A 586 26.58 -8.57 4.22
CA PHE A 586 26.97 -9.45 3.11
C PHE A 586 28.37 -9.15 2.55
N LYS A 587 28.91 -7.93 2.72
CA LYS A 587 30.09 -7.45 1.97
C LYS A 587 31.33 -8.36 2.13
N PRO A 588 31.76 -8.75 3.36
CA PRO A 588 32.97 -9.54 3.52
C PRO A 588 32.85 -10.94 2.89
N GLN A 589 31.68 -11.56 3.06
CA GLN A 589 31.43 -12.94 2.59
C GLN A 589 31.25 -13.00 1.08
N VAL A 590 30.47 -12.08 0.50
CA VAL A 590 30.31 -11.99 -0.96
C VAL A 590 31.65 -11.65 -1.63
N GLY A 591 32.41 -10.70 -1.08
CA GLY A 591 33.74 -10.36 -1.61
C GLY A 591 34.73 -11.53 -1.57
N ALA A 592 34.75 -12.32 -0.49
CA ALA A 592 35.58 -13.51 -0.38
C ALA A 592 35.21 -14.57 -1.44
N ARG A 593 33.92 -14.81 -1.68
CA ARG A 593 33.45 -15.75 -2.71
C ARG A 593 33.78 -15.29 -4.12
N ILE A 594 33.66 -13.99 -4.40
CA ILE A 594 34.08 -13.43 -5.70
C ILE A 594 35.58 -13.62 -5.88
N ASN A 595 36.41 -13.31 -4.87
CA ASN A 595 37.85 -13.49 -4.98
C ASN A 595 38.21 -14.96 -5.26
N ALA A 596 37.60 -15.90 -4.55
CA ALA A 596 37.81 -17.33 -4.79
C ALA A 596 37.43 -17.73 -6.22
N PHE A 597 36.29 -17.27 -6.72
CA PHE A 597 35.85 -17.56 -8.09
C PHE A 597 36.77 -16.94 -9.15
N LEU A 598 37.25 -15.71 -8.92
CA LEU A 598 38.15 -15.03 -9.85
C LEU A 598 39.56 -15.64 -9.90
N CYS A 599 40.04 -16.26 -8.82
CA CYS A 599 41.31 -16.99 -8.83
C CYS A 599 41.32 -18.12 -9.87
N ASP A 600 40.16 -18.75 -10.08
CA ASP A 600 39.98 -19.84 -11.03
C ASP A 600 39.26 -19.37 -12.32
N TRP A 601 39.33 -18.08 -12.65
CA TRP A 601 38.63 -17.52 -13.80
C TRP A 601 39.11 -18.14 -15.11
N ARG A 602 38.19 -18.75 -15.86
CA ARG A 602 38.49 -19.41 -17.14
C ARG A 602 38.22 -18.49 -18.32
N LYS A 603 39.07 -18.55 -19.35
CA LYS A 603 38.94 -17.75 -20.58
C LYS A 603 37.76 -18.17 -21.47
N ASP A 604 37.19 -19.34 -21.26
CA ASP A 604 36.04 -19.85 -22.03
C ASP A 604 34.68 -19.49 -21.42
N ILE A 605 34.65 -18.70 -20.32
CA ILE A 605 33.41 -18.17 -19.75
C ILE A 605 32.79 -17.17 -20.73
N ASP A 606 31.54 -17.42 -21.10
CA ASP A 606 30.70 -16.47 -21.82
C ASP A 606 30.36 -15.30 -20.87
N THR A 607 31.13 -14.22 -20.98
CA THR A 607 31.10 -13.09 -20.03
C THR A 607 29.72 -12.42 -20.02
N GLU A 608 29.04 -12.35 -21.16
CA GLU A 608 27.70 -11.74 -21.27
C GLU A 608 26.64 -12.58 -20.56
N LYS A 609 26.60 -13.90 -20.83
CA LYS A 609 25.67 -14.81 -20.14
C LYS A 609 25.93 -14.88 -18.64
N PHE A 610 27.20 -14.88 -18.25
CA PHE A 610 27.57 -14.86 -16.83
C PHE A 610 27.13 -13.56 -16.17
N ALA A 611 27.30 -12.41 -16.82
CA ALA A 611 26.84 -11.12 -16.31
C ALA A 611 25.30 -11.09 -16.13
N ASP A 612 24.53 -11.65 -17.07
CA ASP A 612 23.08 -11.81 -16.92
C ASP A 612 22.70 -12.65 -15.71
N ALA A 613 23.35 -13.80 -15.55
CA ALA A 613 23.09 -14.72 -14.45
C ALA A 613 23.49 -14.10 -13.10
N LEU A 614 24.65 -13.44 -13.04
CA LEU A 614 25.12 -12.72 -11.86
C LEU A 614 24.16 -11.57 -11.50
N PHE A 615 23.76 -10.74 -12.46
CA PHE A 615 22.81 -9.67 -12.23
C PHE A 615 21.49 -10.20 -11.67
N LYS A 616 20.96 -11.32 -12.21
CA LYS A 616 19.74 -11.96 -11.67
C LYS A 616 19.87 -12.36 -10.20
N VAL A 617 21.05 -12.77 -9.76
CA VAL A 617 21.33 -13.14 -8.35
C VAL A 617 21.52 -11.92 -7.46
N VAL A 618 22.17 -10.86 -7.96
CA VAL A 618 22.55 -9.71 -7.12
C VAL A 618 21.54 -8.56 -7.12
N LYS A 619 20.64 -8.48 -8.12
CA LYS A 619 19.65 -7.39 -8.28
C LYS A 619 18.60 -7.31 -7.17
N HIS A 620 18.60 -8.22 -6.21
CA HIS A 620 17.66 -8.20 -5.08
C HIS A 620 17.86 -6.99 -4.17
N ARG A 621 19.06 -6.39 -4.17
CA ARG A 621 19.32 -5.06 -3.59
C ARG A 621 20.33 -4.32 -4.46
N ASP A 622 20.00 -3.11 -4.92
CA ASP A 622 20.87 -2.29 -5.77
C ASP A 622 22.28 -2.11 -5.19
N ALA A 623 22.38 -1.98 -3.86
CA ALA A 623 23.65 -1.86 -3.14
C ALA A 623 24.60 -3.05 -3.33
N ILE A 624 24.05 -4.25 -3.48
CA ILE A 624 24.84 -5.47 -3.72
C ILE A 624 25.43 -5.40 -5.13
N VAL A 625 24.63 -5.01 -6.12
CA VAL A 625 25.12 -4.86 -7.50
C VAL A 625 26.30 -3.90 -7.56
N VAL A 626 26.17 -2.74 -6.91
CA VAL A 626 27.23 -1.72 -6.85
C VAL A 626 28.47 -2.26 -6.15
N PHE A 627 28.31 -2.91 -4.99
CA PHE A 627 29.43 -3.53 -4.28
C PHE A 627 30.15 -4.58 -5.14
N VAL A 628 29.40 -5.46 -5.80
CA VAL A 628 29.96 -6.53 -6.66
C VAL A 628 30.69 -5.93 -7.86
N SER A 629 30.10 -4.92 -8.52
CA SER A 629 30.71 -4.21 -9.64
C SER A 629 32.02 -3.52 -9.23
N ASP A 630 32.03 -2.77 -8.13
CA ASP A 630 33.24 -2.11 -7.63
C ASP A 630 34.32 -3.12 -7.22
N HIS A 631 33.91 -4.24 -6.61
CA HIS A 631 34.83 -5.31 -6.24
C HIS A 631 35.45 -5.99 -7.46
N LEU A 632 34.67 -6.28 -8.50
CA LEU A 632 35.14 -6.81 -9.79
C LEU A 632 36.15 -5.86 -10.44
N ARG A 633 35.84 -4.56 -10.46
CA ARG A 633 36.72 -3.50 -10.98
C ARG A 633 38.06 -3.45 -10.24
N SER A 634 38.05 -3.58 -8.92
CA SER A 634 39.29 -3.63 -8.11
C SER A 634 40.18 -4.83 -8.43
N ARG A 635 39.65 -5.84 -9.11
CA ARG A 635 40.36 -7.05 -9.56
C ARG A 635 40.68 -7.04 -11.05
N GLY A 636 40.48 -5.92 -11.75
CA GLY A 636 40.77 -5.78 -13.19
C GLY A 636 39.71 -6.39 -14.10
N MET A 637 38.52 -6.73 -13.59
CA MET A 637 37.40 -7.29 -14.37
C MET A 637 36.48 -6.16 -14.89
N ASP A 638 37.05 -5.19 -15.58
CA ASP A 638 36.34 -3.95 -15.98
C ASP A 638 35.15 -4.21 -16.90
N GLU A 639 35.30 -5.11 -17.88
CA GLU A 639 34.24 -5.43 -18.84
C GLU A 639 32.99 -6.00 -18.15
N LEU A 640 33.18 -6.98 -17.26
CA LEU A 640 32.10 -7.59 -16.48
C LEU A 640 31.45 -6.59 -15.52
N ALA A 641 32.27 -5.74 -14.88
CA ALA A 641 31.77 -4.68 -14.00
C ALA A 641 30.91 -3.66 -14.78
N ASN A 642 31.37 -3.22 -15.97
CA ASN A 642 30.61 -2.33 -16.85
C ASN A 642 29.28 -2.95 -17.27
N MET A 643 29.28 -4.25 -17.58
CA MET A 643 28.10 -5.02 -17.93
C MET A 643 27.06 -5.11 -16.80
N LEU A 644 27.48 -5.21 -15.54
CA LEU A 644 26.57 -5.17 -14.39
C LEU A 644 26.02 -3.77 -14.14
N ASP A 645 26.89 -2.77 -14.21
CA ASP A 645 26.53 -1.36 -14.04
C ASP A 645 25.48 -0.92 -15.08
N ASP A 646 25.64 -1.33 -16.35
CA ASP A 646 24.69 -1.04 -17.43
C ASP A 646 23.34 -1.73 -17.23
N ARG A 647 23.34 -2.96 -16.72
CA ARG A 647 22.10 -3.68 -16.36
C ARG A 647 21.38 -3.01 -15.19
N LEU A 648 22.11 -2.55 -14.18
CA LEU A 648 21.54 -1.78 -13.07
C LEU A 648 20.92 -0.48 -13.58
N LEU A 649 21.62 0.27 -14.43
CA LEU A 649 21.11 1.49 -15.03
C LEU A 649 19.83 1.24 -15.82
N ASN A 650 19.80 0.23 -16.69
CA ASN A 650 18.61 -0.12 -17.46
C ASN A 650 17.44 -0.54 -16.55
N HIS A 651 17.72 -1.36 -15.53
CA HIS A 651 16.73 -1.79 -14.56
C HIS A 651 16.11 -0.59 -13.80
N VAL A 652 16.93 0.35 -13.35
CA VAL A 652 16.46 1.59 -12.70
C VAL A 652 15.59 2.41 -13.66
N LEU A 653 16.02 2.58 -14.92
CA LEU A 653 15.25 3.32 -15.92
C LEU A 653 13.89 2.66 -16.23
N GLU A 654 13.80 1.34 -16.18
CA GLU A 654 12.55 0.58 -16.35
C GLU A 654 11.61 0.71 -15.14
N LEU A 655 12.15 0.87 -13.93
CA LEU A 655 11.40 0.99 -12.68
C LEU A 655 10.95 2.44 -12.37
N LEU A 656 11.40 3.43 -13.13
CA LEU A 656 10.97 4.82 -12.94
C LEU A 656 9.44 4.92 -13.01
N PRO A 657 8.82 5.76 -12.16
CA PRO A 657 7.37 5.90 -12.12
C PRO A 657 6.87 6.35 -13.50
N LYS A 658 5.78 5.73 -13.95
CA LYS A 658 5.00 6.22 -15.09
C LYS A 658 4.03 7.30 -14.58
N PRO A 659 3.58 8.24 -15.43
CA PRO A 659 2.58 9.24 -15.02
C PRO A 659 1.39 8.64 -14.31
N GLY A 660 1.14 9.10 -13.08
CA GLY A 660 0.02 8.65 -12.26
C GLY A 660 0.15 7.25 -11.64
N GLN A 661 1.35 6.66 -11.66
CA GLN A 661 1.64 5.39 -11.00
C GLN A 661 2.76 5.57 -9.95
N PRO A 662 2.67 4.88 -8.79
CA PRO A 662 3.75 4.90 -7.81
C PRO A 662 5.03 4.27 -8.40
N SER A 663 6.18 4.67 -7.86
CA SER A 663 7.48 4.14 -8.27
C SER A 663 7.64 2.69 -7.84
N GLY A 664 8.23 1.86 -8.71
CA GLY A 664 8.76 0.55 -8.32
C GLY A 664 10.18 0.63 -7.77
N TRP A 665 10.83 1.78 -7.91
CA TRP A 665 12.20 2.01 -7.49
C TRP A 665 12.25 2.71 -6.12
N PHE A 666 12.89 2.05 -5.15
CA PHE A 666 13.12 2.54 -3.80
C PHE A 666 14.58 2.30 -3.40
N LEU A 667 15.25 3.35 -2.91
CA LEU A 667 16.64 3.27 -2.42
C LEU A 667 16.69 3.50 -0.91
N PRO A 668 17.09 2.48 -0.11
CA PRO A 668 17.34 2.63 1.32
C PRO A 668 18.40 3.71 1.60
N PHE A 669 18.24 4.44 2.70
CA PHE A 669 19.06 5.61 3.03
C PHE A 669 20.56 5.29 3.13
N ASP A 670 20.91 4.14 3.72
CA ASP A 670 22.29 3.70 3.96
C ASP A 670 23.09 3.40 2.69
N VAL A 671 22.41 3.12 1.58
CA VAL A 671 23.04 2.73 0.29
C VAL A 671 22.80 3.73 -0.83
N ARG A 672 21.90 4.69 -0.61
CA ARG A 672 21.47 5.68 -1.60
C ARG A 672 22.65 6.41 -2.24
N ARG A 673 23.57 6.92 -1.43
CA ARG A 673 24.74 7.68 -1.92
C ARG A 673 25.59 6.84 -2.88
N SER A 674 25.99 5.64 -2.47
CA SER A 674 26.87 4.79 -3.30
C SER A 674 26.20 4.36 -4.61
N VAL A 675 24.90 4.08 -4.59
CA VAL A 675 24.14 3.71 -5.79
C VAL A 675 24.04 4.87 -6.76
N LEU A 676 23.67 6.07 -6.31
CA LEU A 676 23.54 7.24 -7.19
C LEU A 676 24.89 7.67 -7.78
N GLU A 677 25.97 7.61 -6.99
CA GLU A 677 27.32 7.88 -7.51
C GLU A 677 27.78 6.84 -8.53
N ASN A 678 27.52 5.55 -8.30
CA ASN A 678 27.84 4.49 -9.25
C ASN A 678 27.08 4.71 -10.56
N LEU A 679 25.77 4.98 -10.53
CA LEU A 679 24.98 5.28 -11.72
C LEU A 679 25.52 6.50 -12.49
N GLY A 680 25.93 7.56 -11.77
CA GLY A 680 26.61 8.71 -12.38
C GLY A 680 27.92 8.34 -13.07
N LYS A 681 28.79 7.54 -12.43
CA LYS A 681 30.03 7.01 -13.02
C LYS A 681 29.76 6.13 -14.24
N THR A 682 28.71 5.32 -14.20
CA THR A 682 28.29 4.44 -15.31
C THR A 682 27.90 5.23 -16.53
N ILE A 683 27.08 6.28 -16.37
CA ILE A 683 26.72 7.15 -17.48
C ILE A 683 27.94 7.94 -17.97
N ALA A 684 28.78 8.46 -17.08
CA ALA A 684 29.96 9.24 -17.42
C ALA A 684 30.98 8.48 -18.30
N ARG A 685 31.05 7.15 -18.17
CA ARG A 685 31.90 6.28 -18.99
C ARG A 685 31.38 6.03 -20.41
N LYS A 686 30.13 6.42 -20.73
CA LYS A 686 29.58 6.27 -22.07
C LYS A 686 30.22 7.30 -23.01
N GLN A 687 30.52 6.88 -24.25
CA GLN A 687 31.16 7.72 -25.28
C GLN A 687 30.46 9.07 -25.53
N ASN A 688 29.16 9.18 -25.23
CA ASN A 688 28.37 10.39 -25.36
C ASN A 688 27.53 10.67 -24.10
N ALA A 689 28.18 10.69 -22.93
CA ALA A 689 27.51 10.80 -21.62
C ALA A 689 26.53 12.00 -21.51
N THR A 690 26.90 13.19 -21.99
CA THR A 690 26.02 14.37 -21.97
C THR A 690 24.80 14.21 -22.88
N ASN A 691 24.96 13.58 -24.04
CA ASN A 691 23.83 13.25 -24.92
C ASN A 691 22.93 12.17 -24.32
N PHE A 692 23.49 11.21 -23.58
CA PHE A 692 22.70 10.23 -22.84
C PHE A 692 21.80 10.92 -21.81
N VAL A 693 22.36 11.83 -21.00
CA VAL A 693 21.59 12.63 -20.04
C VAL A 693 20.47 13.40 -20.76
N ARG A 694 20.82 14.11 -21.84
CA ARG A 694 19.86 14.89 -22.64
C ARG A 694 18.75 14.03 -23.26
N ALA A 695 19.05 12.82 -23.72
CA ALA A 695 18.10 11.98 -24.44
C ALA A 695 17.27 11.08 -23.51
N LYS A 696 17.82 10.66 -22.37
CA LYS A 696 17.20 9.66 -21.47
C LYS A 696 16.73 10.23 -20.15
N LEU A 697 17.49 11.15 -19.55
CA LEU A 697 17.16 11.70 -18.23
C LEU A 697 16.37 13.00 -18.31
N ASN A 698 16.75 13.94 -19.19
CA ASN A 698 16.07 15.24 -19.31
C ASN A 698 14.54 15.10 -19.52
N PRO A 699 14.05 14.24 -20.44
CA PRO A 699 12.60 14.10 -20.63
C PRO A 699 11.89 13.57 -19.38
N LYS A 700 12.52 12.65 -18.64
CA LYS A 700 11.96 12.06 -17.43
C LYS A 700 11.91 13.02 -16.25
N VAL A 701 12.99 13.77 -16.03
CA VAL A 701 13.00 14.78 -14.97
C VAL A 701 12.03 15.90 -15.29
N HIS A 702 11.93 16.33 -16.56
CA HIS A 702 10.94 17.30 -16.97
C HIS A 702 9.50 16.82 -16.72
N GLU A 703 9.18 15.57 -17.08
CA GLU A 703 7.89 14.93 -16.84
C GLU A 703 7.52 14.95 -15.34
N PHE A 704 8.46 14.58 -14.46
CA PHE A 704 8.25 14.60 -13.00
C PHE A 704 8.14 16.00 -12.42
N VAL A 705 9.00 16.94 -12.83
CA VAL A 705 8.94 18.34 -12.37
C VAL A 705 7.61 18.95 -12.77
N LYS A 706 7.16 18.76 -14.02
CA LYS A 706 5.86 19.26 -14.48
C LYS A 706 4.71 18.65 -13.67
N LEU A 707 4.75 17.35 -13.39
CA LEU A 707 3.76 16.67 -12.54
C LEU A 707 3.70 17.30 -11.14
N ILE A 708 4.85 17.60 -10.55
CA ILE A 708 4.97 18.18 -9.21
C ILE A 708 4.46 19.63 -9.18
N GLU A 709 4.88 20.46 -10.14
CA GLU A 709 4.50 21.87 -10.24
C GLU A 709 3.04 22.07 -10.57
N THR A 710 2.50 21.23 -11.44
CA THR A 710 1.07 21.24 -11.74
C THR A 710 0.27 20.66 -10.59
N GLN A 711 0.89 20.06 -9.57
CA GLN A 711 0.25 19.46 -8.39
C GLN A 711 -0.76 18.36 -8.76
N ARG A 712 -0.46 17.62 -9.83
CA ARG A 712 -1.26 16.47 -10.26
C ARG A 712 -1.01 15.28 -9.36
N PHE A 713 -2.04 14.45 -9.21
CA PHE A 713 -2.06 13.20 -8.44
C PHE A 713 -2.03 13.34 -6.93
N GLU A 714 -2.44 12.25 -6.29
CA GLU A 714 -2.36 12.04 -4.84
C GLU A 714 -0.92 12.19 -4.32
N HIS A 715 -0.82 12.58 -3.05
CA HIS A 715 0.44 12.89 -2.38
C HIS A 715 1.52 11.81 -2.54
N ARG A 716 1.14 10.52 -2.44
CA ARG A 716 2.08 9.39 -2.57
C ARG A 716 2.76 9.33 -3.94
N VAL A 717 2.02 9.52 -5.03
CA VAL A 717 2.58 9.46 -6.40
C VAL A 717 3.51 10.65 -6.63
N ALA A 718 3.13 11.82 -6.13
CA ALA A 718 3.94 13.01 -6.25
C ALA A 718 5.21 12.98 -5.39
N TRP A 719 5.15 12.31 -4.23
CA TRP A 719 6.32 12.02 -3.41
C TRP A 719 7.33 11.17 -4.19
N ASP A 720 6.88 10.05 -4.75
CA ASP A 720 7.74 9.16 -5.53
C ASP A 720 8.36 9.90 -6.72
N ALA A 721 7.58 10.71 -7.44
CA ALA A 721 8.08 11.54 -8.53
C ALA A 721 9.12 12.57 -8.07
N HIS A 722 8.91 13.20 -6.90
CA HIS A 722 9.84 14.17 -6.32
C HIS A 722 11.18 13.52 -5.94
N GLU A 723 11.13 12.40 -5.22
CA GLU A 723 12.32 11.67 -4.78
C GLU A 723 13.11 11.13 -5.99
N VAL A 724 12.42 10.55 -6.98
CA VAL A 724 13.08 10.07 -8.19
C VAL A 724 13.69 11.22 -9.00
N ALA A 725 12.99 12.35 -9.17
CA ALA A 725 13.52 13.51 -9.88
C ALA A 725 14.77 14.09 -9.17
N LEU A 726 14.75 14.12 -7.84
CA LEU A 726 15.91 14.49 -7.02
C LEU A 726 17.09 13.54 -7.28
N PHE A 727 16.86 12.22 -7.28
CA PHE A 727 17.90 11.22 -7.54
C PHE A 727 18.49 11.30 -8.94
N LEU A 728 17.64 11.41 -9.96
CA LEU A 728 18.07 11.59 -11.35
C LEU A 728 18.88 12.89 -11.51
N SER A 729 18.55 13.93 -10.74
CA SER A 729 19.30 15.18 -10.74
C SER A 729 20.69 15.02 -10.14
N ILE A 730 20.80 14.29 -9.02
CA ILE A 730 22.10 13.96 -8.42
C ILE A 730 22.96 13.12 -9.38
N ILE A 731 22.36 12.14 -10.07
CA ILE A 731 23.05 11.31 -11.07
C ILE A 731 23.60 12.19 -12.19
N ALA A 732 22.77 13.07 -12.78
CA ALA A 732 23.19 13.93 -13.88
C ALA A 732 24.25 14.96 -13.48
N LEU A 733 24.18 15.52 -12.27
CA LEU A 733 25.24 16.39 -11.73
C LEU A 733 26.55 15.62 -11.55
N ASN A 734 26.52 14.37 -11.08
CA ASN A 734 27.71 13.53 -11.05
C ASN A 734 28.27 13.26 -12.46
N VAL A 735 27.42 13.07 -13.47
CA VAL A 735 27.85 12.98 -14.87
C VAL A 735 28.53 14.28 -15.32
N ALA A 736 27.99 15.45 -14.97
CA ALA A 736 28.61 16.74 -15.29
C ALA A 736 30.00 16.91 -14.64
N VAL A 737 30.27 16.24 -13.51
CA VAL A 737 31.59 16.22 -12.87
C VAL A 737 32.56 15.23 -13.54
N LEU A 738 32.08 14.07 -13.95
CA LEU A 738 32.94 12.93 -14.31
C LEU A 738 33.09 12.70 -15.82
N ALA A 739 32.18 13.20 -16.64
CA ALA A 739 32.18 12.91 -18.08
C ALA A 739 33.36 13.56 -18.81
N GLU A 740 33.97 12.79 -19.72
CA GLU A 740 34.96 13.26 -20.70
C GLU A 740 34.26 13.98 -21.87
N ALA A 741 33.57 15.08 -21.57
CA ALA A 741 32.88 15.92 -22.55
C ALA A 741 33.40 17.37 -22.50
N PRO A 742 33.22 18.16 -23.59
CA PRO A 742 33.54 19.58 -23.58
C PRO A 742 32.95 20.30 -22.37
N LYS A 743 33.76 21.17 -21.73
CA LYS A 743 33.40 21.89 -20.51
C LYS A 743 32.06 22.64 -20.65
N SER A 744 31.82 23.27 -21.81
CA SER A 744 30.56 23.98 -22.10
C SER A 744 29.33 23.08 -22.04
N TYR A 745 29.40 21.84 -22.55
CA TYR A 745 28.30 20.89 -22.47
C TYR A 745 28.04 20.42 -21.04
N ARG A 746 29.12 20.22 -20.27
CA ARG A 746 29.03 19.85 -18.85
C ARG A 746 28.42 20.98 -18.01
N ILE A 747 28.80 22.23 -18.28
CA ILE A 747 28.17 23.42 -17.66
C ILE A 747 26.69 23.49 -18.02
N GLY A 748 26.32 23.27 -19.29
CA GLY A 748 24.91 23.25 -19.71
C GLY A 748 24.07 22.22 -18.95
N VAL A 749 24.56 20.98 -18.86
CA VAL A 749 23.91 19.93 -18.06
C VAL A 749 23.81 20.35 -16.59
N ALA A 750 24.89 20.84 -15.98
CA ALA A 750 24.89 21.25 -14.59
C ALA A 750 23.88 22.40 -14.32
N ALA A 751 23.83 23.41 -15.19
CA ALA A 751 22.91 24.53 -15.06
C ALA A 751 21.44 24.08 -15.14
N ASP A 752 21.08 23.23 -16.11
CA ASP A 752 19.73 22.68 -16.26
C ASP A 752 19.29 21.93 -14.99
N TYR A 753 20.17 21.09 -14.45
CA TYR A 753 19.86 20.27 -13.27
C TYR A 753 19.87 21.07 -11.96
N ILE A 754 20.65 22.15 -11.85
CA ILE A 754 20.54 23.10 -10.74
C ILE A 754 19.19 23.81 -10.78
N HIS A 755 18.73 24.24 -11.96
CA HIS A 755 17.41 24.84 -12.12
C HIS A 755 16.27 23.85 -11.82
N TRP A 756 16.38 22.59 -12.24
CA TRP A 756 15.40 21.57 -11.87
C TRP A 756 15.37 21.31 -10.37
N LEU A 757 16.52 21.25 -9.70
CA LEU A 757 16.57 21.16 -8.24
C LEU A 757 15.91 22.38 -7.58
N GLY A 758 16.13 23.59 -8.12
CA GLY A 758 15.40 24.78 -7.69
C GLY A 758 13.87 24.61 -7.81
N ARG A 759 13.38 24.18 -8.97
CA ARG A 759 11.95 23.91 -9.22
C ARG A 759 11.40 22.84 -8.26
N LEU A 760 12.14 21.75 -8.05
CA LEU A 760 11.76 20.68 -7.12
C LEU A 760 11.68 21.20 -5.68
N MET A 761 12.71 21.90 -5.21
CA MET A 761 12.79 22.41 -3.83
C MET A 761 11.87 23.60 -3.57
N ARG A 762 11.37 24.25 -4.61
CA ARG A 762 10.32 25.28 -4.56
C ARG A 762 8.93 24.68 -4.42
N SER A 763 8.72 23.44 -4.86
CA SER A 763 7.39 22.84 -4.96
C SER A 763 6.65 22.72 -3.61
N ASP A 764 5.32 22.62 -3.68
CA ASP A 764 4.45 22.26 -2.55
C ASP A 764 4.92 20.96 -1.84
N MET A 765 5.42 19.99 -2.62
CA MET A 765 5.95 18.75 -2.07
C MET A 765 7.17 19.01 -1.17
N ALA A 766 8.12 19.83 -1.61
CA ALA A 766 9.29 20.17 -0.80
C ALA A 766 8.90 20.98 0.46
N ALA A 767 7.92 21.87 0.36
CA ALA A 767 7.39 22.61 1.50
C ALA A 767 6.79 21.66 2.55
N GLY A 768 5.91 20.74 2.13
CA GLY A 768 5.31 19.73 3.02
C GLY A 768 6.31 18.71 3.59
N MET A 769 7.35 18.36 2.84
CA MET A 769 8.33 17.34 3.24
C MET A 769 9.43 17.87 4.16
N TYR A 770 9.98 19.04 3.82
CA TYR A 770 11.23 19.52 4.40
C TYR A 770 11.07 20.75 5.29
N VAL A 771 9.89 21.38 5.32
CA VAL A 771 9.66 22.63 6.07
C VAL A 771 8.60 22.44 7.15
N ALA A 772 7.53 21.72 6.83
CA ALA A 772 6.32 21.64 7.63
C ALA A 772 6.41 20.98 9.02
N ARG A 773 7.58 20.44 9.40
CA ARG A 773 7.69 19.58 10.59
C ARG A 773 8.87 20.02 11.44
N ASP A 774 8.60 20.34 12.71
CA ASP A 774 9.60 20.65 13.75
C ASP A 774 10.69 19.57 13.87
N ILE A 775 10.39 18.34 13.46
CA ILE A 775 11.32 17.22 13.40
C ILE A 775 11.14 16.53 12.05
N VAL A 776 11.89 16.97 11.04
CA VAL A 776 12.09 16.16 9.84
C VAL A 776 13.08 15.05 10.22
N PRO A 777 12.71 13.76 10.09
CA PRO A 777 13.66 12.66 10.28
C PRO A 777 14.94 12.92 9.49
N SER A 778 16.10 12.75 10.10
CA SER A 778 17.41 13.01 9.48
C SER A 778 17.55 12.29 8.14
N GLU A 779 16.97 11.10 8.04
CA GLU A 779 16.98 10.25 6.85
C GLU A 779 16.32 10.94 5.64
N LEU A 780 15.25 11.72 5.86
CA LEU A 780 14.58 12.46 4.77
C LEU A 780 15.43 13.63 4.27
N LEU A 781 16.30 14.18 5.12
CA LEU A 781 17.21 15.28 4.78
C LEU A 781 18.47 14.82 4.03
N ASP A 782 18.79 13.52 4.04
CA ASP A 782 19.97 12.98 3.38
C ASP A 782 19.97 13.23 1.86
N GLY A 783 18.81 13.13 1.21
CA GLY A 783 18.66 13.39 -0.23
C GLY A 783 18.99 14.84 -0.60
N PRO A 784 18.27 15.83 -0.03
CA PRO A 784 18.56 17.25 -0.22
C PRO A 784 19.99 17.64 0.16
N MET A 785 20.52 17.14 1.28
CA MET A 785 21.90 17.36 1.68
C MET A 785 22.88 16.84 0.62
N PHE A 786 22.65 15.62 0.12
CA PHE A 786 23.51 15.05 -0.91
C PHE A 786 23.42 15.81 -2.24
N ALA A 787 22.24 16.32 -2.62
CA ALA A 787 22.11 17.20 -3.77
C ALA A 787 22.89 18.51 -3.59
N ALA A 788 22.81 19.16 -2.42
CA ALA A 788 23.56 20.37 -2.09
C ALA A 788 25.09 20.14 -2.18
N GLN A 789 25.58 19.06 -1.58
CA GLN A 789 27.00 18.65 -1.66
C GLN A 789 27.43 18.37 -3.11
N THR A 790 26.55 17.76 -3.91
CA THR A 790 26.83 17.49 -5.32
C THR A 790 26.90 18.79 -6.13
N ILE A 791 26.02 19.76 -5.89
CA ILE A 791 26.09 21.10 -6.52
C ILE A 791 27.42 21.78 -6.19
N ALA A 792 27.83 21.79 -4.92
CA ALA A 792 29.09 22.38 -4.51
C ALA A 792 30.29 21.71 -5.18
N LYS A 793 30.31 20.37 -5.26
CA LYS A 793 31.33 19.62 -6.00
C LYS A 793 31.36 19.99 -7.48
N VAL A 794 30.20 20.15 -8.12
CA VAL A 794 30.11 20.54 -9.54
C VAL A 794 30.64 21.95 -9.74
N ARG A 795 30.29 22.90 -8.87
CA ARG A 795 30.83 24.27 -8.87
C ARG A 795 32.34 24.27 -8.74
N HIS A 796 32.90 23.49 -7.81
CA HIS A 796 34.34 23.38 -7.62
C HIS A 796 35.06 22.89 -8.88
N VAL A 797 34.48 21.92 -9.60
CA VAL A 797 35.09 21.32 -10.80
C VAL A 797 34.89 22.16 -12.07
N LEU A 798 33.72 22.78 -12.25
CA LEU A 798 33.37 23.50 -13.48
C LEU A 798 33.60 25.02 -13.40
N GLY A 799 33.75 25.58 -12.20
CA GLY A 799 34.10 26.99 -11.96
C GLY A 799 32.89 27.92 -11.84
N GLU A 800 33.16 29.22 -11.93
CA GLU A 800 32.23 30.31 -11.61
C GLU A 800 31.07 30.50 -12.59
N ASP A 801 31.11 29.86 -13.77
CA ASP A 801 30.01 29.88 -14.74
C ASP A 801 28.69 29.33 -14.16
N LEU A 802 28.77 28.58 -13.06
CA LEU A 802 27.62 28.06 -12.33
C LEU A 802 27.11 28.98 -11.20
N ASN A 803 27.73 30.15 -10.99
CA ASN A 803 27.26 31.08 -9.96
C ASN A 803 25.84 31.56 -10.25
N SER A 804 25.54 31.94 -11.49
CA SER A 804 24.21 32.42 -11.87
C SER A 804 23.07 31.42 -11.59
N PRO A 805 23.14 30.13 -12.02
CA PRO A 805 22.09 29.17 -11.68
C PRO A 805 22.03 28.86 -10.17
N ILE A 806 23.15 28.86 -9.45
CA ILE A 806 23.19 28.64 -7.99
C ILE A 806 22.56 29.81 -7.24
N ASP A 807 22.92 31.04 -7.60
CA ASP A 807 22.40 32.26 -6.98
C ASP A 807 20.89 32.37 -7.18
N ARG A 808 20.38 31.96 -8.35
CA ARG A 808 18.93 31.88 -8.62
C ARG A 808 18.20 30.97 -7.63
N VAL A 809 18.79 29.84 -7.23
CA VAL A 809 18.22 28.94 -6.21
C VAL A 809 18.37 29.53 -4.80
N LYS A 810 19.54 30.10 -4.49
CA LYS A 810 19.83 30.72 -3.19
C LYS A 810 18.87 31.87 -2.88
N ASP A 811 18.62 32.72 -3.88
CA ASP A 811 17.88 33.96 -3.74
C ASP A 811 16.36 33.78 -3.90
N ASP A 812 15.89 32.59 -4.31
CA ASP A 812 14.46 32.31 -4.46
C ASP A 812 13.77 32.15 -3.09
N PRO A 813 12.86 33.08 -2.69
CA PRO A 813 12.21 33.09 -1.38
C PRO A 813 11.13 32.01 -1.19
N TRP A 814 11.05 31.00 -2.06
CA TRP A 814 10.10 29.88 -1.93
C TRP A 814 10.79 28.52 -1.86
N ILE A 815 12.11 28.47 -2.06
CA ILE A 815 12.91 27.27 -1.84
C ILE A 815 12.78 26.82 -0.39
N ALA A 816 12.68 25.50 -0.18
CA ALA A 816 12.70 24.90 1.16
C ALA A 816 13.91 25.44 1.98
N PRO A 817 13.68 26.13 3.11
CA PRO A 817 14.76 26.79 3.86
C PRO A 817 15.90 25.84 4.24
N ASN A 818 15.57 24.62 4.68
CA ASN A 818 16.56 23.59 5.00
C ASN A 818 17.50 23.28 3.83
N PHE A 819 16.98 23.15 2.60
CA PHE A 819 17.83 22.94 1.43
C PHE A 819 18.71 24.15 1.11
N ARG A 820 18.17 25.37 1.26
CA ARG A 820 18.94 26.62 1.08
C ARG A 820 20.12 26.66 2.06
N GLU A 821 19.89 26.37 3.33
CA GLU A 821 20.94 26.33 4.36
C GLU A 821 21.99 25.25 4.06
N MET A 822 21.57 24.05 3.66
CA MET A 822 22.48 22.98 3.24
C MET A 822 23.33 23.38 2.04
N LEU A 823 22.74 24.06 1.05
CA LEU A 823 23.44 24.55 -0.12
C LEU A 823 24.46 25.62 0.25
N LEU A 824 24.10 26.59 1.09
CA LEU A 824 25.01 27.61 1.60
C LEU A 824 26.18 26.98 2.37
N SER A 825 25.89 26.07 3.28
CA SER A 825 26.89 25.35 4.09
C SER A 825 27.84 24.52 3.22
N SER A 826 27.34 23.89 2.15
CA SER A 826 28.15 23.08 1.24
C SER A 826 29.04 23.92 0.31
N LEU A 827 28.71 25.19 0.09
CA LEU A 827 29.46 26.10 -0.79
C LEU A 827 30.61 26.83 -0.09
N LEU A 828 30.59 26.86 1.25
CA LEU A 828 31.68 27.34 2.12
C LEU A 828 32.78 26.28 2.21
#